data_AF-A0A914MDN1-F1
#
_entry.id   AF-A0A914MDN1-F1
#
_cell.length_a   1.000
_cell.length_b   1.000
_cell.length_c   1.000
_cell.angle_alpha   90.00
_cell.angle_beta   90.00
_cell.angle_gamma   90.00
#
_symmetry.space_group_name_H-M   'P 1'
#
loop_
_entity.id
_entity.type
_entity.pdbx_description
1 polymer ?
#
loop_
_entity_poly.entity_id
_entity_poly.type
_entity_poly.pdbx_seq_one_letter_code
_entity_poly.pdbx_strand_id
1 'polypeptide(L)'
;MNCFSLIFSILIILIKIKGFDFVENNVLTSEIVKLTTMENDAFSIHYHHQDHCMRNPNYENLAVYSINFHIKAGYFCDGLLICYPGQLDRNFKKRGLVTNNDYRVKNTNKNNVGYMCENKRKEYCNSGKGIDSLCRLASDIPSSFVPWHGIYIHRTAEDGNKTKLVSSIFDMNYNIGAEEQFSIAIGEKEFTTRLIVIENEGLAMNRYSVDVEHKRKFFEEIKWAPFNVSRLFSAHSTFWMLGYDILSKEMDNILSFYVDRGCNCPMKVWFTREEKISRKSKEMLNKWFEVTEFGNSKCPKTKTEEAYNLIGNIEIEINFKIFINNLNATATFKLYNNERSIGMYVYEDRIIFEKNDVNGDWSQSKIDILPNKNIMREGMTLNIKIKLFKFHCEFNIGNETKTFINKFWYNKWWNGKKYLTYKKLEVFGDFIRVNAITEIENEKIQNIPLPHSNRIFNNFMTNGSIATIRVQINEKAQNFQLLLLHDSPEFNLNIGAAVLLINVNYGNNIINLTSFYGDEYHDNATIKGADIFLKGKPIQITIKMQNGIKSGKSFEFFKIYINDKECCSYKGVFPFWSTNWIQAKGDAVLLEEPFITSPKLELKETEKIYKYELDQLPFIGSTFCLEGTLPKSTDVKGIEKFEISLMHESNDESERFGDTLLKMKFHFSTEHEESWLKISSQLFTEKKTNEKKYANPIGLSSVELTVRIAIEKSYFKIRFNEGKTFIKYNYVAPPWMVNWIIVKGNIDNVKIGNDAKRCLQYISKQLPPHLTKIENLKEGQYISVKGKVTKLNENILINFYYGALGWDEKRGTIVLQAKITNQNISFCKKFKEKYFCNGVKPLKTKLEIGQIINMVFLATKTNFEIYYDDQEIYQFELPFWAIQYVEVTGPLANIEGRDRIAEIRK
;
A
#
# COMPACT_ATOMS: atom_id res chain seq x y z
N MET A 1 -48.18 33.31 -76.24
CA MET A 1 -47.17 32.43 -76.86
C MET A 1 -45.92 32.40 -75.95
N ASN A 2 -46.10 32.02 -74.69
CA ASN A 2 -45.59 30.78 -74.07
C ASN A 2 -45.16 29.67 -75.03
N CYS A 3 -43.88 29.25 -74.96
CA CYS A 3 -43.43 27.84 -74.83
C CYS A 3 -41.92 27.56 -74.99
N PHE A 4 -41.00 28.56 -75.08
CA PHE A 4 -39.58 28.23 -75.36
C PHE A 4 -38.51 28.70 -74.36
N SER A 5 -38.85 29.33 -73.24
CA SER A 5 -37.83 29.81 -72.28
C SER A 5 -37.72 29.01 -70.97
N LEU A 6 -38.59 28.00 -70.73
CA LEU A 6 -38.59 27.25 -69.47
C LEU A 6 -37.87 25.89 -69.54
N ILE A 7 -37.54 25.40 -70.75
CA ILE A 7 -36.94 24.06 -70.93
C ILE A 7 -35.40 24.10 -70.85
N PHE A 8 -34.76 25.24 -71.12
CA PHE A 8 -33.29 25.33 -71.08
C PHE A 8 -32.72 25.46 -69.66
N SER A 9 -33.48 26.05 -68.72
CA SER A 9 -33.05 26.18 -67.32
C SER A 9 -33.25 24.89 -66.49
N ILE A 10 -34.14 23.99 -66.93
CA ILE A 10 -34.38 22.69 -66.25
C ILE A 10 -33.40 21.62 -66.75
N LEU A 11 -32.92 21.71 -68.00
CA LEU A 11 -31.95 20.74 -68.53
C LEU A 11 -30.52 20.96 -67.98
N ILE A 12 -30.14 22.20 -67.65
CA ILE A 12 -28.85 22.50 -66.99
C ILE A 12 -28.86 22.12 -65.49
N ILE A 13 -30.03 21.99 -64.87
CA ILE A 13 -30.16 21.51 -63.49
C ILE A 13 -30.21 19.97 -63.42
N LEU A 14 -30.67 19.28 -64.48
CA LEU A 14 -30.72 17.81 -64.51
C LEU A 14 -29.44 17.13 -65.06
N ILE A 15 -28.61 17.81 -65.84
CA ILE A 15 -27.29 17.27 -66.26
C ILE A 15 -26.21 17.46 -65.18
N LYS A 16 -26.48 18.27 -64.13
CA LYS A 16 -25.64 18.34 -62.92
C LYS A 16 -25.94 17.27 -61.85
N ILE A 17 -26.85 16.31 -62.09
CA ILE A 17 -27.25 15.29 -61.10
C ILE A 17 -26.87 13.84 -61.52
N LYS A 18 -26.20 13.62 -62.65
CA LYS A 18 -25.66 12.29 -63.01
C LYS A 18 -24.28 12.35 -63.67
N GLY A 19 -23.35 13.02 -63.02
CA GLY A 19 -21.93 13.00 -63.36
C GLY A 19 -21.09 13.10 -62.10
N PHE A 20 -20.57 11.96 -61.65
CA PHE A 20 -19.54 11.82 -60.62
C PHE A 20 -19.73 12.67 -59.37
N ASP A 21 -20.54 12.17 -58.43
CA ASP A 21 -20.25 12.38 -57.01
C ASP A 21 -18.90 11.70 -56.73
N PHE A 22 -17.82 12.46 -56.90
CA PHE A 22 -16.57 12.15 -56.23
C PHE A 22 -16.91 12.18 -54.74
N VAL A 23 -16.64 11.07 -54.06
CA VAL A 23 -16.84 10.89 -52.62
C VAL A 23 -15.89 11.86 -51.88
N GLU A 24 -16.27 13.12 -51.82
CA GLU A 24 -15.74 14.15 -50.93
C GLU A 24 -16.84 14.48 -49.93
N ASN A 25 -17.10 13.55 -49.01
CA ASN A 25 -17.62 13.82 -47.67
C ASN A 25 -17.76 12.50 -46.90
N ASN A 26 -16.65 12.04 -46.34
CA ASN A 26 -16.66 11.57 -44.96
C ASN A 26 -15.36 12.05 -44.33
N VAL A 27 -15.53 12.90 -43.32
CA VAL A 27 -14.47 13.39 -42.44
C VAL A 27 -13.73 12.17 -41.87
N LEU A 28 -12.59 11.82 -42.47
CA LEU A 28 -11.66 10.83 -41.93
C LEU A 28 -10.95 11.46 -40.72
N THR A 29 -11.66 11.56 -39.60
CA THR A 29 -11.07 11.91 -38.30
C THR A 29 -9.97 10.92 -37.96
N SER A 30 -8.87 11.39 -37.36
CA SER A 30 -7.74 10.59 -36.84
C SER A 30 -8.19 9.28 -36.17
N GLU A 31 -8.20 8.18 -36.93
CA GLU A 31 -8.78 6.92 -36.48
C GLU A 31 -7.71 6.10 -35.75
N ILE A 32 -7.86 5.94 -34.43
CA ILE A 32 -7.15 4.90 -33.67
C ILE A 32 -8.03 3.66 -33.69
N VAL A 33 -7.51 2.57 -34.24
CA VAL A 33 -8.17 1.27 -34.17
C VAL A 33 -7.40 0.39 -33.19
N LYS A 34 -8.01 0.06 -32.04
CA LYS A 34 -7.43 -0.83 -31.03
C LYS A 34 -7.56 -2.28 -31.51
N LEU A 35 -6.44 -2.94 -31.77
CA LEU A 35 -6.38 -4.27 -32.38
C LEU A 35 -6.35 -5.42 -31.36
N THR A 36 -6.23 -5.14 -30.06
CA THR A 36 -6.18 -6.15 -28.98
C THR A 36 -7.28 -5.95 -27.92
N THR A 37 -8.45 -5.49 -28.35
CA THR A 37 -9.65 -5.46 -27.48
C THR A 37 -10.20 -6.87 -27.30
N MET A 38 -10.64 -7.23 -26.10
CA MET A 38 -11.15 -8.58 -25.78
C MET A 38 -12.38 -9.03 -26.58
N GLU A 39 -13.08 -8.11 -27.22
CA GLU A 39 -14.37 -8.35 -27.89
C GLU A 39 -14.24 -8.81 -29.34
N ASN A 40 -13.12 -8.53 -30.01
CA ASN A 40 -12.95 -8.75 -31.44
C ASN A 40 -11.56 -9.32 -31.77
N ASP A 41 -11.54 -10.37 -32.59
CA ASP A 41 -10.31 -10.96 -33.14
C ASP A 41 -10.05 -10.49 -34.58
N ALA A 42 -10.97 -9.71 -35.19
CA ALA A 42 -10.87 -9.31 -36.58
C ALA A 42 -11.25 -7.83 -36.77
N PHE A 43 -10.51 -7.13 -37.61
CA PHE A 43 -10.61 -5.69 -37.81
C PHE A 43 -10.58 -5.35 -39.30
N SER A 44 -11.31 -4.32 -39.71
CA SER A 44 -11.27 -3.77 -41.07
C SER A 44 -11.14 -2.25 -40.99
N ILE A 45 -10.18 -1.71 -41.73
CA ILE A 45 -9.75 -0.31 -41.66
C ILE A 45 -9.74 0.22 -43.08
N HIS A 46 -10.45 1.32 -43.32
CA HIS A 46 -10.41 1.98 -44.63
C HIS A 46 -9.13 2.78 -44.78
N TYR A 47 -8.52 2.68 -45.94
CA TYR A 47 -7.36 3.48 -46.31
C TYR A 47 -7.59 4.12 -47.68
N HIS A 48 -6.78 5.09 -48.09
CA HIS A 48 -7.02 5.79 -49.36
C HIS A 48 -6.19 5.14 -50.48
N HIS A 49 -6.81 4.89 -51.63
CA HIS A 49 -6.17 4.24 -52.77
C HIS A 49 -4.91 4.95 -53.30
N GLN A 50 -4.80 6.27 -53.05
CA GLN A 50 -3.63 7.08 -53.45
C GLN A 50 -2.49 7.02 -52.42
N ASP A 51 -2.74 6.44 -51.24
CA ASP A 51 -1.71 6.16 -50.23
C ASP A 51 -0.95 4.84 -50.56
N HIS A 52 -1.19 4.25 -51.75
CA HIS A 52 -0.56 3.03 -52.27
C HIS A 52 0.79 3.29 -52.98
N CYS A 53 1.54 2.21 -53.19
CA CYS A 53 2.94 2.16 -53.65
C CYS A 53 3.29 2.73 -55.05
N MET A 54 2.36 3.30 -55.83
CA MET A 54 2.66 3.88 -57.14
C MET A 54 1.94 5.22 -57.30
N ARG A 55 2.66 6.26 -56.90
CA ARG A 55 2.20 7.63 -56.73
C ARG A 55 1.82 8.31 -58.05
N ASN A 56 0.77 9.13 -58.00
CA ASN A 56 0.64 10.28 -58.91
C ASN A 56 1.46 11.45 -58.30
N PRO A 57 2.47 11.99 -59.01
CA PRO A 57 3.40 12.99 -58.47
C PRO A 57 2.75 14.25 -57.88
N ASN A 58 1.47 14.52 -58.18
CA ASN A 58 0.72 15.70 -57.72
C ASN A 58 -0.01 15.52 -56.38
N TYR A 59 0.05 14.36 -55.72
CA TYR A 59 -0.60 14.14 -54.42
C TYR A 59 0.31 14.61 -53.26
N GLU A 60 -0.12 15.61 -52.49
CA GLU A 60 0.69 16.27 -51.43
C GLU A 60 0.34 15.82 -49.99
N ASN A 61 -0.86 15.26 -49.75
CA ASN A 61 -1.34 14.84 -48.43
C ASN A 61 -1.02 13.37 -48.15
N LEU A 62 0.25 13.05 -47.85
CA LEU A 62 0.67 11.68 -47.54
C LEU A 62 0.25 11.27 -46.12
N ALA A 63 -0.49 10.17 -45.99
CA ALA A 63 -0.76 9.53 -44.70
C ALA A 63 0.39 8.60 -44.29
N VAL A 64 0.72 8.57 -42.99
CA VAL A 64 1.69 7.64 -42.41
C VAL A 64 0.93 6.64 -41.56
N TYR A 65 0.88 5.39 -42.01
CA TYR A 65 0.25 4.32 -41.23
C TYR A 65 1.22 3.80 -40.18
N SER A 66 0.73 3.42 -39.00
CA SER A 66 1.57 2.76 -38.01
C SER A 66 0.80 1.68 -37.26
N ILE A 67 1.42 0.51 -37.13
CA ILE A 67 1.00 -0.51 -36.17
C ILE A 67 1.84 -0.29 -34.93
N ASN A 68 1.20 0.15 -33.86
CA ASN A 68 1.86 0.53 -32.62
C ASN A 68 1.64 -0.55 -31.57
N PHE A 69 2.68 -0.81 -30.79
CA PHE A 69 2.72 -1.85 -29.78
C PHE A 69 3.10 -1.22 -28.44
N HIS A 70 2.39 -1.64 -27.39
CA HIS A 70 2.71 -1.28 -26.02
C HIS A 70 2.66 -2.51 -25.13
N ILE A 71 3.72 -2.73 -24.37
CA ILE A 71 3.77 -3.72 -23.31
C ILE A 71 4.54 -3.11 -22.14
N LYS A 72 3.90 -3.08 -20.96
CA LYS A 72 4.52 -2.52 -19.76
C LYS A 72 5.85 -3.22 -19.44
N ALA A 73 6.83 -2.46 -18.96
CA ALA A 73 8.16 -2.96 -18.68
C ALA A 73 8.09 -4.11 -17.66
N GLY A 74 8.82 -5.18 -17.94
CA GLY A 74 8.87 -6.37 -17.11
C GLY A 74 7.67 -7.32 -17.23
N TYR A 75 6.68 -7.04 -18.08
CA TYR A 75 5.57 -7.96 -18.35
C TYR A 75 5.94 -8.94 -19.46
N PHE A 76 5.50 -10.19 -19.33
CA PHE A 76 5.63 -11.21 -20.37
C PHE A 76 4.50 -11.21 -21.38
N CYS A 77 4.78 -11.69 -22.58
CA CYS A 77 3.81 -12.04 -23.60
C CYS A 77 4.22 -13.36 -24.25
N ASP A 78 3.44 -14.41 -24.00
CA ASP A 78 3.60 -15.76 -24.57
C ASP A 78 3.41 -15.78 -26.10
N GLY A 79 2.61 -14.86 -26.63
CA GLY A 79 2.53 -14.64 -28.06
C GLY A 79 1.42 -13.69 -28.47
N LEU A 80 1.65 -12.99 -29.56
CA LEU A 80 0.68 -12.15 -30.26
C LEU A 80 0.88 -12.36 -31.76
N LEU A 81 -0.12 -12.92 -32.42
CA LEU A 81 -0.11 -13.18 -33.85
C LEU A 81 -1.07 -12.19 -34.55
N ILE A 82 -0.56 -11.41 -35.49
CA ILE A 82 -1.35 -10.52 -36.34
C ILE A 82 -1.26 -11.08 -37.77
N CYS A 83 -2.38 -11.57 -38.29
CA CYS A 83 -2.50 -12.07 -39.65
C CYS A 83 -3.24 -11.08 -40.55
N TYR A 84 -2.90 -11.05 -41.83
CA TYR A 84 -3.53 -10.19 -42.83
C TYR A 84 -3.45 -10.83 -44.24
N PRO A 85 -4.33 -10.45 -45.17
CA PRO A 85 -4.23 -10.81 -46.59
C PRO A 85 -2.90 -10.34 -47.20
N GLY A 86 -2.01 -11.26 -47.58
CA GLY A 86 -0.71 -10.92 -48.16
C GLY A 86 -0.77 -10.89 -49.70
N GLN A 87 -0.56 -9.72 -50.32
CA GLN A 87 -0.58 -9.61 -51.80
C GLN A 87 0.68 -10.17 -52.46
N LEU A 88 1.77 -10.30 -51.71
CA LEU A 88 3.03 -10.87 -52.20
C LEU A 88 3.05 -12.41 -52.11
N ASP A 89 2.00 -13.07 -51.61
CA ASP A 89 1.94 -14.53 -51.62
C ASP A 89 1.81 -15.06 -53.06
N ARG A 90 2.63 -16.05 -53.43
CA ARG A 90 2.62 -16.68 -54.75
C ARG A 90 1.24 -17.24 -55.17
N ASN A 91 0.42 -17.66 -54.21
CA ASN A 91 -0.91 -18.22 -54.43
C ASN A 91 -2.01 -17.16 -54.57
N PHE A 92 -1.71 -15.88 -54.34
CA PHE A 92 -2.66 -14.79 -54.52
C PHE A 92 -3.01 -14.60 -56.01
N LYS A 93 -4.25 -14.94 -56.42
CA LYS A 93 -4.70 -14.90 -57.82
C LYS A 93 -6.04 -14.15 -57.95
N LYS A 94 -6.02 -12.86 -58.30
CA LYS A 94 -7.22 -12.06 -58.62
C LYS A 94 -7.14 -11.51 -60.05
N ARG A 95 -8.27 -11.56 -60.79
CA ARG A 95 -8.56 -10.85 -62.06
C ARG A 95 -7.47 -10.88 -63.17
N GLY A 96 -6.66 -11.92 -63.29
CA GLY A 96 -5.75 -12.09 -64.44
C GLY A 96 -4.60 -11.06 -64.56
N LEU A 97 -4.52 -10.07 -63.67
CA LEU A 97 -3.38 -9.18 -63.53
C LEU A 97 -2.38 -9.83 -62.58
N VAL A 98 -1.51 -10.66 -63.16
CA VAL A 98 -0.30 -11.12 -62.49
C VAL A 98 0.63 -9.91 -62.40
N THR A 99 0.64 -9.20 -61.27
CA THR A 99 1.87 -8.51 -60.86
C THR A 99 3.01 -9.51 -61.02
N ASN A 100 4.01 -9.19 -61.86
CA ASN A 100 5.04 -10.11 -62.33
C ASN A 100 5.41 -11.15 -61.25
N ASN A 101 5.37 -12.45 -61.59
CA ASN A 101 5.63 -13.57 -60.66
C ASN A 101 6.93 -13.40 -59.84
N ASP A 102 7.83 -12.53 -60.31
CA ASP A 102 9.14 -12.20 -59.73
C ASP A 102 9.07 -11.61 -58.32
N TYR A 103 8.01 -10.86 -57.96
CA TYR A 103 7.90 -10.22 -56.63
C TYR A 103 7.21 -11.08 -55.56
N ARG A 104 6.81 -12.31 -55.91
CA ARG A 104 5.96 -13.14 -55.05
C ARG A 104 6.78 -14.11 -54.20
N VAL A 105 6.55 -14.08 -52.90
CA VAL A 105 7.14 -15.02 -51.94
C VAL A 105 6.21 -16.21 -51.79
N LYS A 106 6.74 -17.43 -51.94
CA LYS A 106 5.97 -18.61 -51.55
C LYS A 106 6.03 -18.70 -50.03
N ASN A 107 4.89 -18.72 -49.37
CA ASN A 107 4.79 -19.17 -47.98
C ASN A 107 5.29 -20.63 -47.95
N THR A 108 6.57 -20.83 -47.63
CA THR A 108 7.17 -22.16 -47.60
C THR A 108 6.81 -22.80 -46.28
N ASN A 109 6.65 -24.13 -46.24
CA ASN A 109 6.42 -24.91 -45.02
C ASN A 109 7.54 -24.79 -43.95
N LYS A 110 8.54 -23.92 -44.16
CA LYS A 110 9.62 -23.62 -43.24
C LYS A 110 9.36 -22.37 -42.39
N ASN A 111 8.44 -21.47 -42.77
CA ASN A 111 8.10 -20.28 -41.97
C ASN A 111 6.95 -20.59 -40.99
N ASN A 112 7.26 -20.62 -39.69
CA ASN A 112 6.30 -20.96 -38.64
C ASN A 112 5.13 -19.96 -38.55
N VAL A 113 5.40 -18.66 -38.74
CA VAL A 113 4.38 -17.60 -38.65
C VAL A 113 3.36 -17.72 -39.78
N GLY A 114 3.84 -17.99 -41.00
CA GLY A 114 2.97 -18.24 -42.15
C GLY A 114 2.06 -19.45 -41.95
N TYR A 115 2.60 -20.53 -41.38
CA TYR A 115 1.82 -21.72 -41.01
C TYR A 115 0.77 -21.43 -39.94
N MET A 116 1.13 -20.68 -38.89
CA MET A 116 0.19 -20.26 -37.83
C MET A 116 -0.97 -19.45 -38.41
N CYS A 117 -0.69 -18.47 -39.27
CA CYS A 117 -1.74 -17.66 -39.91
C CYS A 117 -2.61 -18.46 -40.86
N GLU A 118 -2.05 -19.38 -41.64
CA GLU A 118 -2.85 -20.24 -42.52
C GLU A 118 -3.78 -21.18 -41.75
N ASN A 119 -3.35 -21.68 -40.58
CA ASN A 119 -4.23 -22.46 -39.71
C ASN A 119 -5.35 -21.61 -39.12
N LYS A 120 -5.04 -20.42 -38.61
CA LYS A 120 -6.05 -19.49 -38.06
C LYS A 120 -7.05 -19.05 -39.11
N ARG A 121 -6.59 -18.85 -40.34
CA ARG A 121 -7.45 -18.57 -41.48
C ARG A 121 -8.42 -19.71 -41.76
N LYS A 122 -7.95 -20.96 -41.81
CA LYS A 122 -8.84 -22.12 -42.00
C LYS A 122 -9.87 -22.20 -40.89
N GLU A 123 -9.46 -22.03 -39.64
CA GLU A 123 -10.37 -22.00 -38.48
C GLU A 123 -11.42 -20.90 -38.64
N TYR A 124 -10.98 -19.66 -38.91
CA TYR A 124 -11.84 -18.48 -38.96
C TYR A 124 -12.78 -18.50 -40.17
N CYS A 125 -12.26 -18.75 -41.38
CA CYS A 125 -13.04 -18.70 -42.61
C CYS A 125 -13.98 -19.89 -42.78
N ASN A 126 -13.67 -21.06 -42.22
CA ASN A 126 -14.57 -22.22 -42.27
C ASN A 126 -15.69 -22.15 -41.23
N SER A 127 -15.60 -21.25 -40.24
CA SER A 127 -16.60 -21.11 -39.17
C SER A 127 -17.91 -20.43 -39.60
N GLY A 128 -18.00 -19.92 -40.83
CA GLY A 128 -19.13 -19.13 -41.33
C GLY A 128 -19.25 -17.71 -40.75
N LYS A 129 -18.36 -17.33 -39.81
CA LYS A 129 -18.32 -16.02 -39.14
C LYS A 129 -17.23 -15.07 -39.71
N GLY A 130 -16.56 -15.48 -40.78
CA GLY A 130 -15.45 -14.73 -41.34
C GLY A 130 -15.89 -13.44 -42.03
N ILE A 131 -15.21 -12.32 -41.78
CA ILE A 131 -15.39 -11.09 -42.58
C ILE A 131 -14.92 -11.38 -44.01
N ASP A 132 -15.72 -10.98 -45.00
CA ASP A 132 -15.46 -11.25 -46.41
C ASP A 132 -14.06 -10.80 -46.85
N SER A 133 -13.58 -9.63 -46.42
CA SER A 133 -12.26 -9.11 -46.74
C SER A 133 -11.08 -9.94 -46.19
N LEU A 134 -11.31 -10.81 -45.21
CA LEU A 134 -10.29 -11.73 -44.71
C LEU A 134 -10.36 -13.10 -45.40
N CYS A 135 -11.52 -13.49 -45.91
CA CYS A 135 -11.77 -14.85 -46.36
C CYS A 135 -11.99 -15.00 -47.87
N ARG A 136 -12.31 -13.89 -48.57
CA ARG A 136 -12.68 -13.86 -49.99
C ARG A 136 -12.02 -12.67 -50.68
N LEU A 137 -11.54 -12.89 -51.91
CA LEU A 137 -10.96 -11.81 -52.73
C LEU A 137 -12.03 -10.86 -53.28
N ALA A 138 -13.25 -11.35 -53.50
CA ALA A 138 -14.43 -10.59 -53.89
C ALA A 138 -15.71 -11.41 -53.65
N SER A 139 -16.84 -10.76 -53.43
CA SER A 139 -18.14 -11.42 -53.16
C SER A 139 -18.67 -12.23 -54.34
N ASP A 140 -18.19 -11.96 -55.56
CA ASP A 140 -18.60 -12.54 -56.84
C ASP A 140 -17.73 -13.71 -57.33
N ILE A 141 -16.66 -14.10 -56.61
CA ILE A 141 -15.77 -15.21 -57.00
C ILE A 141 -15.68 -16.27 -55.87
N PRO A 142 -16.61 -17.25 -55.83
CA PRO A 142 -16.75 -18.22 -54.73
C PRO A 142 -15.55 -19.16 -54.51
N SER A 143 -14.67 -19.31 -55.50
CA SER A 143 -13.55 -20.27 -55.51
C SER A 143 -12.17 -19.64 -55.25
N SER A 144 -12.10 -18.34 -54.98
CA SER A 144 -10.84 -17.61 -54.89
C SER A 144 -10.38 -17.42 -53.44
N PHE A 145 -9.35 -18.17 -53.08
CA PHE A 145 -8.79 -18.23 -51.73
C PHE A 145 -7.77 -17.10 -51.47
N VAL A 146 -7.86 -16.40 -50.33
CA VAL A 146 -6.93 -15.33 -49.90
C VAL A 146 -5.87 -15.89 -48.94
N PRO A 147 -4.59 -16.07 -49.34
CA PRO A 147 -3.53 -16.46 -48.41
C PRO A 147 -3.28 -15.41 -47.33
N TRP A 148 -3.02 -15.86 -46.10
CA TRP A 148 -2.66 -14.98 -44.98
C TRP A 148 -1.16 -14.98 -44.73
N HIS A 149 -0.62 -13.78 -44.61
CA HIS A 149 0.67 -13.50 -44.01
C HIS A 149 0.47 -12.98 -42.58
N GLY A 150 1.55 -12.81 -41.82
CA GLY A 150 1.45 -12.30 -40.46
C GLY A 150 2.74 -11.90 -39.80
N ILE A 151 2.57 -11.37 -38.59
CA ILE A 151 3.60 -10.90 -37.68
C ILE A 151 3.35 -11.60 -36.34
N TYR A 152 4.35 -12.27 -35.81
CA TYR A 152 4.32 -12.90 -34.50
C TYR A 152 5.26 -12.17 -33.55
N ILE A 153 4.77 -11.86 -32.36
CA ILE A 153 5.50 -11.10 -31.35
C ILE A 153 5.41 -11.81 -30.01
N HIS A 154 6.53 -11.93 -29.32
CA HIS A 154 6.58 -12.51 -27.98
C HIS A 154 7.65 -11.82 -27.11
N ARG A 155 7.52 -11.96 -25.80
CA ARG A 155 8.46 -11.51 -24.79
C ARG A 155 8.43 -12.49 -23.62
N THR A 156 9.43 -13.36 -23.53
CA THR A 156 9.49 -14.40 -22.49
C THR A 156 10.70 -14.23 -21.56
N ALA A 157 10.73 -15.00 -20.47
CA ALA A 157 11.90 -15.09 -19.61
C ALA A 157 13.12 -15.66 -20.35
N GLU A 158 12.90 -16.65 -21.23
CA GLU A 158 13.94 -17.29 -22.04
C GLU A 158 14.60 -16.29 -23.01
N ASP A 159 13.85 -15.27 -23.45
CA ASP A 159 14.34 -14.21 -24.32
C ASP A 159 15.07 -13.07 -23.57
N GLY A 160 15.26 -13.21 -22.25
CA GLY A 160 15.89 -12.18 -21.42
C GLY A 160 15.07 -10.89 -21.34
N ASN A 161 13.73 -11.00 -21.31
CA ASN A 161 12.77 -9.89 -21.34
C ASN A 161 12.81 -9.02 -22.60
N LYS A 162 13.47 -9.48 -23.66
CA LYS A 162 13.51 -8.76 -24.94
C LYS A 162 12.30 -9.13 -25.79
N THR A 163 11.64 -8.13 -26.36
CA THR A 163 10.59 -8.36 -27.35
C THR A 163 11.22 -8.83 -28.64
N LYS A 164 10.74 -9.96 -29.15
CA LYS A 164 11.09 -10.50 -30.45
C LYS A 164 9.91 -10.40 -31.40
N LEU A 165 10.21 -10.04 -32.65
CA LEU A 165 9.24 -9.96 -33.74
C LEU A 165 9.70 -10.85 -34.89
N VAL A 166 8.78 -11.65 -35.43
CA VAL A 166 8.99 -12.57 -36.55
C VAL A 166 7.90 -12.33 -37.60
N SER A 167 8.25 -12.32 -38.88
CA SER A 167 7.29 -12.11 -39.99
C SER A 167 7.12 -13.37 -40.84
N SER A 168 5.95 -13.55 -41.45
CA SER A 168 5.74 -14.64 -42.42
C SER A 168 6.33 -14.36 -43.80
N ILE A 169 6.52 -13.09 -44.17
CA ILE A 169 7.04 -12.73 -45.49
C ILE A 169 8.51 -13.16 -45.60
N PHE A 170 9.26 -13.00 -44.51
CA PHE A 170 10.66 -13.43 -44.40
C PHE A 170 10.92 -14.00 -43.01
N ASP A 171 11.61 -15.12 -42.93
CA ASP A 171 12.00 -15.80 -41.68
C ASP A 171 13.16 -15.04 -40.99
N MET A 172 12.94 -13.76 -40.68
CA MET A 172 13.88 -12.89 -40.00
C MET A 172 13.34 -12.55 -38.60
N ASN A 173 14.21 -12.74 -37.60
CA ASN A 173 13.93 -12.43 -36.20
C ASN A 173 14.47 -11.03 -35.88
N TYR A 174 13.58 -10.10 -35.55
CA TYR A 174 13.95 -8.75 -35.11
C TYR A 174 13.96 -8.69 -33.59
N ASN A 175 15.12 -8.35 -33.02
CA ASN A 175 15.25 -8.11 -31.59
C ASN A 175 14.99 -6.64 -31.31
N ILE A 176 13.86 -6.35 -30.68
CA ILE A 176 13.42 -4.98 -30.41
C ILE A 176 14.07 -4.49 -29.14
N GLY A 177 14.11 -5.29 -28.07
CA GLY A 177 14.65 -4.91 -26.75
C GLY A 177 13.60 -4.91 -25.63
N ALA A 178 13.92 -4.28 -24.50
CA ALA A 178 13.08 -4.27 -23.29
C ALA A 178 12.10 -3.07 -23.23
N GLU A 179 12.03 -2.28 -24.30
CA GLU A 179 11.29 -1.02 -24.35
C GLU A 179 9.78 -1.26 -24.27
N GLU A 180 9.06 -0.31 -23.69
CA GLU A 180 7.62 -0.46 -23.49
C GLU A 180 6.80 -0.18 -24.74
N GLN A 181 7.36 0.57 -25.70
CA GLN A 181 6.64 1.02 -26.89
C GLN A 181 7.52 0.92 -28.15
N PHE A 182 6.95 0.35 -29.20
CA PHE A 182 7.54 0.37 -30.52
C PHE A 182 6.44 0.39 -31.59
N SER A 183 6.79 0.86 -32.79
CA SER A 183 5.84 1.00 -33.89
C SER A 183 6.46 0.54 -35.21
N ILE A 184 5.62 -0.06 -36.04
CA ILE A 184 5.90 -0.37 -37.44
C ILE A 184 5.24 0.74 -38.25
N ALA A 185 6.03 1.73 -38.67
CA ALA A 185 5.55 2.84 -39.49
C ALA A 185 5.67 2.50 -40.98
N ILE A 186 4.62 2.77 -41.75
CA ILE A 186 4.46 2.49 -43.16
C ILE A 186 4.01 3.78 -43.86
N GLY A 187 4.89 4.36 -44.69
CA GLY A 187 4.59 5.54 -45.50
C GLY A 187 5.48 6.75 -45.18
N GLU A 188 5.98 7.41 -46.23
CA GLU A 188 6.67 8.72 -46.27
C GLU A 188 6.97 9.07 -47.76
N LYS A 189 7.61 10.22 -48.07
CA LYS A 189 7.93 10.71 -49.44
C LYS A 189 8.59 9.68 -50.39
N GLU A 190 9.07 8.54 -49.89
CA GLU A 190 9.68 7.46 -50.67
C GLU A 190 9.14 6.04 -50.38
N PHE A 191 8.03 5.87 -49.63
CA PHE A 191 7.46 4.57 -49.24
C PHE A 191 8.49 3.66 -48.53
N THR A 192 8.79 3.98 -47.27
CA THR A 192 9.68 3.21 -46.39
C THR A 192 8.91 2.60 -45.22
N THR A 193 9.22 1.36 -44.83
CA THR A 193 8.81 0.82 -43.52
C THR A 193 9.94 1.02 -42.52
N ARG A 194 9.60 1.51 -41.32
CA ARG A 194 10.56 1.74 -40.23
C ARG A 194 10.08 1.06 -38.95
N LEU A 195 11.01 0.49 -38.19
CA LEU A 195 10.78 0.11 -36.81
C LEU A 195 11.24 1.26 -35.90
N ILE A 196 10.27 1.92 -35.27
CA ILE A 196 10.49 3.04 -34.36
C ILE A 196 10.39 2.49 -32.93
N VAL A 197 11.40 2.75 -32.10
CA VAL A 197 11.39 2.40 -30.68
C VAL A 197 11.39 3.68 -29.86
N ILE A 198 10.51 3.77 -28.87
CA ILE A 198 10.40 4.93 -27.98
C ILE A 198 11.16 4.60 -26.69
N GLU A 199 12.25 5.31 -26.41
CA GLU A 199 13.02 5.13 -25.18
C GLU A 199 12.47 5.97 -24.02
N ASN A 200 12.91 5.68 -22.79
CA ASN A 200 12.35 6.20 -21.52
C ASN A 200 12.24 7.73 -21.40
N GLU A 201 12.89 8.51 -22.26
CA GLU A 201 12.82 9.99 -22.30
C GLU A 201 11.86 10.53 -23.39
N GLY A 202 11.12 9.66 -24.08
CA GLY A 202 10.22 10.03 -25.16
C GLY A 202 10.93 10.29 -26.50
N LEU A 203 12.23 10.06 -26.58
CA LEU A 203 13.00 10.11 -27.82
C LEU A 203 12.69 8.87 -28.67
N ALA A 204 12.15 9.10 -29.86
CA ALA A 204 11.92 8.06 -30.86
C ALA A 204 13.22 7.81 -31.63
N MET A 205 13.74 6.58 -31.57
CA MET A 205 14.89 6.16 -32.38
C MET A 205 14.47 5.15 -33.46
N ASN A 206 14.94 5.39 -34.68
CA ASN A 206 14.83 4.42 -35.78
C ASN A 206 15.89 3.33 -35.55
N ARG A 207 15.51 2.16 -35.04
CA ARG A 207 16.45 1.03 -34.85
C ARG A 207 16.71 0.24 -36.11
N TYR A 208 15.73 0.18 -37.00
CA TYR A 208 15.86 -0.46 -38.31
C TYR A 208 15.22 0.46 -39.35
N SER A 209 16.04 1.25 -40.04
CA SER A 209 15.68 1.92 -41.30
C SER A 209 16.39 1.22 -42.44
N VAL A 210 15.71 1.09 -43.57
CA VAL A 210 16.39 0.64 -44.79
C VAL A 210 17.35 1.72 -45.22
N ASP A 211 18.63 1.36 -45.28
CA ASP A 211 19.66 2.12 -45.96
C ASP A 211 19.22 2.35 -47.41
N VAL A 212 19.13 3.62 -47.82
CA VAL A 212 18.75 4.03 -49.17
C VAL A 212 19.60 3.32 -50.21
N GLU A 213 20.85 2.99 -49.87
CA GLU A 213 21.80 2.20 -50.65
C GLU A 213 21.30 0.77 -50.95
N HIS A 214 20.70 0.08 -49.98
CA HIS A 214 20.19 -1.29 -50.13
C HIS A 214 18.93 -1.32 -51.02
N LYS A 215 18.04 -0.35 -50.84
CA LYS A 215 16.85 -0.17 -51.69
C LYS A 215 17.26 0.18 -53.12
N ARG A 216 18.26 1.06 -53.30
CA ARG A 216 18.83 1.44 -54.60
C ARG A 216 19.47 0.24 -55.30
N LYS A 217 20.35 -0.50 -54.61
CA LYS A 217 20.97 -1.74 -55.14
C LYS A 217 19.94 -2.78 -55.58
N PHE A 218 18.89 -2.98 -54.78
CA PHE A 218 17.78 -3.88 -55.15
C PHE A 218 17.12 -3.48 -56.48
N PHE A 219 16.76 -2.20 -56.65
CA PHE A 219 16.15 -1.73 -57.91
C PHE A 219 17.13 -1.73 -59.09
N GLU A 220 18.42 -1.50 -58.85
CA GLU A 220 19.46 -1.58 -59.87
C GLU A 220 19.72 -3.03 -60.32
N GLU A 221 19.79 -3.99 -59.40
CA GLU A 221 20.01 -5.41 -59.70
C GLU A 221 18.80 -6.05 -60.40
N ILE A 222 17.57 -5.68 -60.03
CA ILE A 222 16.35 -6.14 -60.71
C ILE A 222 16.26 -5.62 -62.14
N LYS A 223 16.81 -4.44 -62.43
CA LYS A 223 16.78 -3.82 -63.77
C LYS A 223 17.54 -4.63 -64.82
N TRP A 224 18.46 -5.51 -64.41
CA TRP A 224 19.34 -6.28 -65.29
C TRP A 224 19.22 -7.81 -65.16
N ALA A 225 18.31 -8.31 -64.33
CA ALA A 225 18.20 -9.74 -64.04
C ALA A 225 17.19 -10.46 -64.96
N PRO A 226 17.54 -11.56 -65.65
CA PRO A 226 16.63 -12.28 -66.54
C PRO A 226 15.55 -13.05 -65.76
N PHE A 227 14.27 -12.84 -66.12
CA PHE A 227 12.95 -13.49 -65.83
C PHE A 227 12.77 -14.76 -64.95
N ASN A 228 13.75 -15.25 -64.20
CA ASN A 228 13.66 -16.48 -63.41
C ASN A 228 14.37 -16.37 -62.05
N VAL A 229 14.17 -15.26 -61.33
CA VAL A 229 15.02 -14.87 -60.20
C VAL A 229 14.28 -14.79 -58.87
N SER A 230 13.42 -15.76 -58.58
CA SER A 230 12.78 -15.91 -57.26
C SER A 230 13.78 -16.10 -56.09
N ARG A 231 15.07 -16.34 -56.38
CA ARG A 231 16.13 -16.55 -55.39
C ARG A 231 16.92 -15.28 -55.00
N LEU A 232 16.91 -14.21 -55.82
CA LEU A 232 17.54 -12.93 -55.44
C LEU A 232 16.62 -12.08 -54.56
N PHE A 233 15.30 -12.15 -54.76
CA PHE A 233 14.35 -11.37 -53.94
C PHE A 233 14.50 -11.67 -52.45
N SER A 234 14.54 -12.95 -52.06
CA SER A 234 14.73 -13.36 -50.65
C SER A 234 16.05 -12.92 -50.01
N ALA A 235 17.07 -12.59 -50.80
CA ALA A 235 18.39 -12.17 -50.31
C ALA A 235 18.48 -10.66 -50.02
N HIS A 236 17.59 -9.85 -50.61
CA HIS A 236 17.61 -8.38 -50.51
C HIS A 236 16.31 -7.78 -49.94
N SER A 237 15.28 -8.61 -49.75
CA SER A 237 14.01 -8.23 -49.17
C SER A 237 14.05 -8.22 -47.64
N THR A 238 13.84 -7.06 -47.02
CA THR A 238 13.77 -6.91 -45.56
C THR A 238 12.44 -6.29 -45.15
N PHE A 239 12.33 -5.81 -43.91
CA PHE A 239 11.13 -5.24 -43.30
C PHE A 239 10.39 -4.16 -44.13
N TRP A 240 11.07 -3.50 -45.09
CA TRP A 240 10.44 -2.50 -45.98
C TRP A 240 9.39 -3.03 -46.95
N MET A 241 9.43 -4.33 -47.27
CA MET A 241 8.40 -4.94 -48.12
C MET A 241 7.09 -5.22 -47.37
N LEU A 242 7.07 -5.07 -46.05
CA LEU A 242 5.86 -5.26 -45.23
C LEU A 242 4.76 -4.27 -45.62
N GLY A 243 5.10 -3.00 -45.90
CA GLY A 243 4.13 -2.03 -46.40
C GLY A 243 3.56 -2.41 -47.76
N TYR A 244 4.40 -2.97 -48.64
CA TYR A 244 4.00 -3.51 -49.95
C TYR A 244 3.15 -4.77 -49.84
N ASP A 245 3.12 -5.45 -48.71
CA ASP A 245 2.36 -6.69 -48.57
C ASP A 245 1.02 -6.45 -47.88
N ILE A 246 1.01 -5.59 -46.85
CA ILE A 246 -0.16 -5.23 -46.05
C ILE A 246 -1.14 -4.31 -46.80
N LEU A 247 -0.65 -3.31 -47.55
CA LEU A 247 -1.50 -2.31 -48.23
C LEU A 247 -1.85 -2.77 -49.66
N SER A 248 -2.73 -3.76 -49.76
CA SER A 248 -3.12 -4.39 -51.03
C SER A 248 -4.10 -3.57 -51.87
N LYS A 249 -3.64 -3.14 -53.05
CA LYS A 249 -4.47 -2.45 -54.05
C LYS A 249 -5.68 -3.27 -54.49
N GLU A 250 -5.59 -4.58 -54.36
CA GLU A 250 -6.61 -5.54 -54.79
C GLU A 250 -7.76 -5.73 -53.78
N MET A 251 -7.68 -5.11 -52.59
CA MET A 251 -8.62 -5.30 -51.47
C MET A 251 -9.55 -4.09 -51.26
N ASP A 252 -9.94 -3.39 -52.33
CA ASP A 252 -10.93 -2.31 -52.34
C ASP A 252 -10.69 -1.21 -51.28
N ASN A 253 -9.42 -0.93 -50.99
CA ASN A 253 -8.97 0.04 -49.98
C ASN A 253 -9.43 -0.30 -48.54
N ILE A 254 -9.55 -1.60 -48.25
CA ILE A 254 -9.80 -2.14 -46.91
C ILE A 254 -8.55 -2.91 -46.47
N LEU A 255 -7.98 -2.47 -45.35
CA LEU A 255 -6.95 -3.19 -44.61
C LEU A 255 -7.63 -4.06 -43.56
N SER A 256 -7.40 -5.37 -43.61
CA SER A 256 -7.99 -6.28 -42.64
C SER A 256 -6.95 -7.05 -41.83
N PHE A 257 -7.17 -7.11 -40.52
CA PHE A 257 -6.33 -7.85 -39.58
C PHE A 257 -7.14 -8.91 -38.87
N TYR A 258 -6.53 -10.07 -38.67
CA TYR A 258 -6.94 -11.05 -37.68
C TYR A 258 -5.88 -11.08 -36.57
N VAL A 259 -6.27 -10.90 -35.32
CA VAL A 259 -5.37 -10.84 -34.18
C VAL A 259 -5.68 -11.98 -33.23
N ASP A 260 -4.69 -12.83 -33.01
CA ASP A 260 -4.74 -13.91 -32.03
C ASP A 260 -3.75 -13.64 -30.91
N ARG A 261 -4.29 -13.50 -29.70
CA ARG A 261 -3.56 -13.12 -28.50
C ARG A 261 -3.38 -14.33 -27.60
N GLY A 262 -2.13 -14.58 -27.19
CA GLY A 262 -1.80 -15.60 -26.21
C GLY A 262 -2.40 -15.29 -24.83
N CYS A 263 -2.57 -16.33 -24.01
CA CYS A 263 -3.29 -16.20 -22.76
C CYS A 263 -2.55 -15.34 -21.73
N ASN A 264 -1.21 -15.37 -21.77
CA ASN A 264 -0.34 -14.61 -20.88
C ASN A 264 0.24 -13.36 -21.55
N CYS A 265 -0.40 -12.84 -22.61
CA CYS A 265 0.07 -11.65 -23.31
C CYS A 265 -0.75 -10.41 -22.93
N PRO A 266 -0.20 -9.38 -22.27
CA PRO A 266 -0.84 -8.10 -21.97
C PRO A 266 -0.57 -7.03 -23.04
N MET A 267 0.07 -7.41 -24.15
CA MET A 267 0.47 -6.48 -25.20
C MET A 267 -0.74 -5.82 -25.83
N LYS A 268 -0.69 -4.49 -25.91
CA LYS A 268 -1.68 -3.66 -26.57
C LYS A 268 -1.19 -3.28 -27.95
N VAL A 269 -2.07 -3.43 -28.93
CA VAL A 269 -1.78 -3.06 -30.30
C VAL A 269 -2.84 -2.10 -30.80
N TRP A 270 -2.43 -1.07 -31.53
CA TRP A 270 -3.36 -0.20 -32.21
C TRP A 270 -2.79 0.32 -33.53
N PHE A 271 -3.69 0.55 -34.48
CA PHE A 271 -3.37 1.13 -35.77
C PHE A 271 -3.64 2.64 -35.77
N THR A 272 -2.76 3.41 -36.43
CA THR A 272 -2.90 4.86 -36.66
C THR A 272 -2.60 5.24 -38.11
N ARG A 273 -3.15 6.36 -38.58
CA ARG A 273 -2.98 6.89 -39.95
C ARG A 273 -2.13 8.19 -40.04
N GLU A 274 -1.76 8.77 -38.90
CA GLU A 274 -0.94 9.99 -38.85
C GLU A 274 0.23 9.84 -37.86
N GLU A 275 1.31 10.59 -38.08
CA GLU A 275 2.47 10.67 -37.18
C GLU A 275 2.11 11.26 -35.80
N LYS A 276 1.12 12.16 -35.74
CA LYS A 276 0.73 12.88 -34.52
C LYS A 276 -0.70 12.54 -34.11
N ILE A 277 -0.80 11.71 -33.07
CA ILE A 277 -2.07 11.40 -32.42
C ILE A 277 -2.65 12.66 -31.75
N SER A 278 -3.94 12.93 -31.95
CA SER A 278 -4.64 14.05 -31.29
C SER A 278 -4.56 13.95 -29.76
N ARG A 279 -4.66 15.09 -29.05
CA ARG A 279 -4.62 15.11 -27.57
C ARG A 279 -5.68 14.21 -26.93
N LYS A 280 -6.92 14.26 -27.44
CA LYS A 280 -8.04 13.43 -26.98
C LYS A 280 -7.74 11.94 -27.14
N SER A 281 -7.15 11.58 -28.27
CA SER A 281 -6.74 10.22 -28.60
C SER A 281 -5.58 9.73 -27.73
N LYS A 282 -4.62 10.60 -27.39
CA LYS A 282 -3.56 10.30 -26.41
C LYS A 282 -4.13 10.07 -25.02
N GLU A 283 -5.04 10.90 -24.55
CA GLU A 283 -5.70 10.73 -23.25
C GLU A 283 -6.49 9.41 -23.18
N MET A 284 -7.17 9.02 -24.27
CA MET A 284 -7.85 7.72 -24.39
C MET A 284 -6.87 6.54 -24.32
N LEU A 285 -5.72 6.62 -24.99
CA LEU A 285 -4.69 5.60 -24.93
C LEU A 285 -4.05 5.51 -23.54
N ASN A 286 -3.76 6.65 -22.90
CA ASN A 286 -3.21 6.68 -21.54
C ASN A 286 -4.14 5.96 -20.55
N LYS A 287 -5.44 6.25 -20.61
CA LYS A 287 -6.45 5.52 -19.80
C LYS A 287 -6.47 4.03 -20.13
N TRP A 288 -6.33 3.67 -21.41
CA TRP A 288 -6.27 2.26 -21.79
C TRP A 288 -5.00 1.61 -21.25
N PHE A 289 -3.84 2.27 -21.25
CA PHE A 289 -2.56 1.77 -20.75
C PHE A 289 -2.59 1.46 -19.24
N GLU A 290 -3.36 2.19 -18.45
CA GLU A 290 -3.54 1.94 -17.01
C GLU A 290 -4.17 0.58 -16.71
N VAL A 291 -5.05 0.08 -17.58
CA VAL A 291 -5.76 -1.21 -17.37
C VAL A 291 -4.93 -2.36 -17.92
N THR A 292 -4.42 -3.25 -17.08
CA THR A 292 -3.76 -4.48 -17.57
C THR A 292 -4.80 -5.56 -17.81
N GLU A 293 -4.89 -6.02 -19.06
CA GLU A 293 -5.75 -7.14 -19.45
C GLU A 293 -4.86 -8.31 -19.84
N PHE A 294 -5.29 -9.54 -19.63
CA PHE A 294 -4.66 -10.76 -20.13
C PHE A 294 -5.71 -11.62 -20.82
N GLY A 295 -5.28 -12.48 -21.73
CA GLY A 295 -6.16 -13.47 -22.35
C GLY A 295 -6.77 -13.10 -23.70
N ASN A 296 -7.38 -14.12 -24.29
CA ASN A 296 -8.32 -14.12 -25.39
C ASN A 296 -9.63 -14.74 -24.83
N SER A 297 -10.81 -14.40 -25.39
CA SER A 297 -12.09 -15.06 -25.11
C SER A 297 -12.06 -16.61 -25.13
N LYS A 298 -11.08 -17.22 -25.81
CA LYS A 298 -10.86 -18.66 -25.94
C LYS A 298 -9.93 -19.27 -24.88
N CYS A 299 -9.34 -18.48 -24.00
CA CYS A 299 -8.43 -18.99 -22.98
C CYS A 299 -9.20 -19.71 -21.85
N PRO A 300 -8.90 -20.99 -21.54
CA PRO A 300 -9.40 -21.58 -20.31
C PRO A 300 -8.88 -20.74 -19.13
N LYS A 301 -9.65 -20.65 -18.04
CA LYS A 301 -9.22 -19.98 -16.79
C LYS A 301 -7.79 -20.42 -16.48
N THR A 302 -6.82 -19.52 -16.66
CA THR A 302 -5.40 -19.88 -16.58
C THR A 302 -5.07 -20.14 -15.13
N LYS A 303 -4.83 -21.41 -14.81
CA LYS A 303 -4.20 -21.82 -13.56
C LYS A 303 -2.70 -21.85 -13.79
N THR A 304 -1.95 -21.21 -12.91
CA THR A 304 -0.49 -21.33 -12.89
C THR A 304 -0.13 -22.53 -12.03
N GLU A 305 0.71 -23.42 -12.55
CA GLU A 305 1.36 -24.50 -11.82
C GLU A 305 2.83 -24.54 -12.25
N GLU A 306 3.68 -23.92 -11.45
CA GLU A 306 5.10 -23.76 -11.75
C GLU A 306 5.96 -24.26 -10.59
N ALA A 307 7.10 -24.85 -10.96
CA ALA A 307 8.16 -25.24 -10.05
C ALA A 307 9.44 -24.51 -10.45
N TYR A 308 10.04 -23.81 -9.49
CA TYR A 308 11.26 -23.05 -9.69
C TYR A 308 12.36 -23.58 -8.77
N ASN A 309 13.50 -23.94 -9.34
CA ASN A 309 14.67 -24.40 -8.59
C ASN A 309 15.46 -23.18 -8.12
N LEU A 310 15.73 -23.11 -6.81
CA LEU A 310 16.47 -22.01 -6.20
C LEU A 310 17.97 -22.18 -6.48
N ILE A 311 18.61 -21.08 -6.87
CA ILE A 311 20.05 -21.00 -7.13
C ILE A 311 20.79 -20.77 -5.81
N GLY A 312 20.32 -19.79 -5.02
CA GLY A 312 20.82 -19.50 -3.68
C GLY A 312 20.06 -20.25 -2.59
N ASN A 313 20.77 -20.56 -1.50
CA ASN A 313 20.22 -21.40 -0.43
C ASN A 313 19.87 -20.63 0.85
N ILE A 314 20.53 -19.50 1.10
CA ILE A 314 20.43 -18.63 2.29
C ILE A 314 20.76 -17.19 1.86
N GLU A 315 20.20 -16.18 2.52
CA GLU A 315 20.45 -14.77 2.23
C GLU A 315 20.10 -14.43 0.78
N ILE A 316 18.94 -14.95 0.34
CA ILE A 316 18.36 -14.61 -0.95
C ILE A 316 16.97 -14.01 -0.79
N GLU A 317 16.64 -13.17 -1.76
CA GLU A 317 15.35 -12.55 -1.93
C GLU A 317 14.77 -13.01 -3.26
N ILE A 318 13.62 -13.68 -3.19
CA ILE A 318 12.88 -14.17 -4.34
C ILE A 318 11.75 -13.18 -4.63
N ASN A 319 11.74 -12.59 -5.81
CA ASN A 319 10.75 -11.60 -6.21
C ASN A 319 10.07 -11.97 -7.53
N PHE A 320 8.74 -11.85 -7.55
CA PHE A 320 7.92 -11.92 -8.76
C PHE A 320 6.54 -11.27 -8.53
N LYS A 321 5.77 -11.12 -9.60
CA LYS A 321 4.45 -10.52 -9.62
C LYS A 321 3.42 -11.51 -10.18
N ILE A 322 2.22 -11.46 -9.63
CA ILE A 322 1.07 -12.24 -10.11
C ILE A 322 -0.11 -11.32 -10.43
N PHE A 323 -0.92 -11.71 -11.40
CA PHE A 323 -2.14 -11.02 -11.80
C PHE A 323 -3.34 -11.93 -11.56
N ILE A 324 -4.34 -11.41 -10.84
CA ILE A 324 -5.54 -12.15 -10.48
C ILE A 324 -6.56 -12.06 -11.62
N ASN A 325 -6.91 -13.19 -12.21
CA ASN A 325 -7.72 -13.29 -13.44
C ASN A 325 -9.10 -13.92 -13.21
N ASN A 326 -9.49 -14.17 -11.96
CA ASN A 326 -10.74 -14.85 -11.64
C ASN A 326 -11.31 -14.32 -10.31
N LEU A 327 -12.63 -14.29 -10.21
CA LEU A 327 -13.32 -14.09 -8.94
C LEU A 327 -13.01 -15.27 -8.01
N ASN A 328 -12.78 -14.97 -6.72
CA ASN A 328 -12.43 -15.94 -5.67
C ASN A 328 -11.13 -16.71 -5.94
N ALA A 329 -10.15 -16.04 -6.56
CA ALA A 329 -8.86 -16.64 -6.86
C ALA A 329 -8.13 -17.12 -5.60
N THR A 330 -7.43 -18.23 -5.76
CA THR A 330 -6.52 -18.78 -4.74
C THR A 330 -5.08 -18.70 -5.21
N ALA A 331 -4.13 -18.53 -4.28
CA ALA A 331 -2.71 -18.60 -4.58
C ALA A 331 -1.96 -19.38 -3.50
N THR A 332 -1.00 -20.19 -3.89
CA THR A 332 -0.20 -21.05 -3.01
C THR A 332 1.26 -20.91 -3.38
N PHE A 333 2.09 -20.71 -2.37
CA PHE A 333 3.54 -20.60 -2.49
C PHE A 333 4.17 -21.54 -1.47
N LYS A 334 4.95 -22.52 -1.94
CA LYS A 334 5.58 -23.52 -1.07
C LYS A 334 7.08 -23.59 -1.32
N LEU A 335 7.86 -23.41 -0.26
CA LEU A 335 9.30 -23.64 -0.27
C LEU A 335 9.59 -25.05 0.20
N TYR A 336 10.35 -25.80 -0.60
CA TYR A 336 10.73 -27.18 -0.34
C TYR A 336 12.21 -27.33 -0.02
N ASN A 337 12.50 -28.16 0.97
CA ASN A 337 13.79 -28.76 1.22
C ASN A 337 13.62 -30.29 1.26
N ASN A 338 13.84 -30.93 0.12
CA ASN A 338 13.49 -32.33 -0.11
C ASN A 338 11.98 -32.55 0.16
N GLU A 339 11.60 -33.43 1.09
CA GLU A 339 10.19 -33.71 1.46
C GLU A 339 9.58 -32.68 2.43
N ARG A 340 10.40 -31.82 3.03
CA ARG A 340 9.96 -30.83 4.03
C ARG A 340 9.57 -29.54 3.34
N SER A 341 8.50 -28.88 3.82
CA SER A 341 8.08 -27.62 3.22
C SER A 341 7.53 -26.61 4.22
N ILE A 342 7.61 -25.34 3.87
CA ILE A 342 6.80 -24.28 4.47
C ILE A 342 6.00 -23.60 3.36
N GLY A 343 4.79 -23.16 3.65
CA GLY A 343 3.92 -22.62 2.62
C GLY A 343 2.98 -21.52 3.09
N MET A 344 2.57 -20.70 2.13
CA MET A 344 1.57 -19.66 2.25
C MET A 344 0.43 -19.95 1.26
N TYR A 345 -0.80 -20.01 1.78
CA TYR A 345 -2.02 -20.21 1.01
C TYR A 345 -2.89 -18.96 1.16
N VAL A 346 -3.26 -18.36 0.05
CA VAL A 346 -3.92 -17.06 -0.02
C VAL A 346 -5.30 -17.28 -0.61
N TYR A 347 -6.31 -16.85 0.14
CA TYR A 347 -7.72 -16.85 -0.23
C TYR A 347 -8.24 -15.42 -0.24
N GLU A 348 -9.51 -15.25 -0.62
CA GLU A 348 -10.18 -13.95 -0.64
C GLU A 348 -10.27 -13.29 0.75
N ASP A 349 -10.57 -14.09 1.77
CA ASP A 349 -10.90 -13.67 3.12
C ASP A 349 -9.81 -13.99 4.15
N ARG A 350 -8.74 -14.69 3.76
CA ARG A 350 -7.68 -15.11 4.68
C ARG A 350 -6.39 -15.54 3.99
N ILE A 351 -5.31 -15.54 4.76
CA ILE A 351 -4.02 -16.16 4.43
C ILE A 351 -3.72 -17.22 5.49
N ILE A 352 -3.39 -18.44 5.07
CA ILE A 352 -3.02 -19.56 5.94
C ILE A 352 -1.55 -19.88 5.71
N PHE A 353 -0.83 -20.10 6.81
CA PHE A 353 0.59 -20.46 6.79
C PHE A 353 0.77 -21.83 7.40
N GLU A 354 1.38 -22.74 6.64
CA GLU A 354 1.57 -24.13 7.05
C GLU A 354 3.04 -24.52 7.00
N LYS A 355 3.35 -25.62 7.71
CA LYS A 355 4.66 -26.26 7.74
C LYS A 355 4.43 -27.76 7.66
N ASN A 356 5.27 -28.45 6.90
CA ASN A 356 5.29 -29.91 6.79
C ASN A 356 6.69 -30.41 7.17
N ASP A 357 6.78 -31.12 8.30
CA ASP A 357 8.04 -31.68 8.84
C ASP A 357 9.21 -30.69 8.99
N VAL A 358 8.90 -29.39 9.09
CA VAL A 358 9.87 -28.34 9.41
C VAL A 358 9.70 -27.92 10.87
N ASN A 359 10.78 -28.04 11.64
CA ASN A 359 10.83 -27.56 13.02
C ASN A 359 10.99 -26.04 13.05
N GLY A 360 9.92 -25.33 13.44
CA GLY A 360 9.87 -23.88 13.56
C GLY A 360 8.42 -23.42 13.60
N ASP A 361 8.18 -22.14 13.86
CA ASP A 361 6.83 -21.59 13.99
C ASP A 361 6.66 -20.31 13.17
N TRP A 362 5.49 -20.17 12.59
CA TRP A 362 5.05 -18.92 11.98
C TRP A 362 4.67 -17.92 13.07
N SER A 363 5.03 -16.64 12.89
CA SER A 363 4.59 -15.57 13.78
C SER A 363 3.06 -15.52 13.86
N GLN A 364 2.38 -15.82 12.75
CA GLN A 364 0.93 -16.02 12.69
C GLN A 364 0.61 -17.24 11.82
N SER A 365 -0.20 -18.18 12.30
CA SER A 365 -0.65 -19.32 11.46
C SER A 365 -1.73 -18.92 10.45
N LYS A 366 -2.45 -17.83 10.72
CA LYS A 366 -3.54 -17.32 9.89
C LYS A 366 -3.66 -15.80 10.01
N ILE A 367 -3.92 -15.14 8.88
CA ILE A 367 -4.29 -13.72 8.79
C ILE A 367 -5.69 -13.64 8.21
N ASP A 368 -6.63 -13.03 8.93
CA ASP A 368 -7.98 -12.76 8.41
C ASP A 368 -7.99 -11.43 7.62
N ILE A 369 -8.58 -11.45 6.43
CA ILE A 369 -8.66 -10.32 5.52
C ILE A 369 -10.10 -9.80 5.50
N LEU A 370 -10.30 -8.55 5.95
CA LEU A 370 -11.60 -7.89 5.86
C LEU A 370 -12.04 -7.73 4.38
N PRO A 371 -13.34 -7.77 4.05
CA PRO A 371 -13.81 -7.70 2.66
C PRO A 371 -13.34 -6.46 1.88
N ASN A 372 -13.27 -5.29 2.54
CA ASN A 372 -12.76 -4.04 1.96
C ASN A 372 -11.23 -4.03 1.73
N LYS A 373 -10.56 -5.08 2.20
CA LYS A 373 -9.12 -5.25 2.32
C LYS A 373 -8.64 -6.48 1.52
N ASN A 374 -9.55 -7.10 0.77
CA ASN A 374 -9.32 -8.23 -0.12
C ASN A 374 -8.35 -7.84 -1.26
N ILE A 375 -7.25 -8.60 -1.36
CA ILE A 375 -6.19 -8.43 -2.36
C ILE A 375 -6.30 -9.44 -3.52
N MET A 376 -7.13 -10.47 -3.40
CA MET A 376 -7.38 -11.51 -4.40
C MET A 376 -8.58 -11.16 -5.29
N ARG A 377 -8.72 -9.88 -5.67
CA ARG A 377 -9.77 -9.43 -6.58
C ARG A 377 -9.29 -9.49 -8.02
N GLU A 378 -10.18 -9.88 -8.91
CA GLU A 378 -9.93 -9.85 -10.35
C GLU A 378 -9.41 -8.47 -10.81
N GLY A 379 -8.39 -8.47 -11.66
CA GLY A 379 -7.72 -7.26 -12.15
C GLY A 379 -6.59 -6.76 -11.26
N MET A 380 -6.39 -7.33 -10.06
CA MET A 380 -5.29 -6.91 -9.19
C MET A 380 -3.95 -7.53 -9.59
N THR A 381 -2.89 -6.73 -9.51
CA THR A 381 -1.51 -7.20 -9.58
C THR A 381 -0.92 -7.21 -8.16
N LEU A 382 -0.35 -8.34 -7.75
CA LEU A 382 0.28 -8.52 -6.46
C LEU A 382 1.78 -8.77 -6.63
N ASN A 383 2.57 -8.13 -5.77
CA ASN A 383 3.99 -8.37 -5.59
C ASN A 383 4.17 -9.48 -4.56
N ILE A 384 4.89 -10.53 -4.95
CA ILE A 384 5.30 -11.63 -4.08
C ILE A 384 6.79 -11.49 -3.80
N LYS A 385 7.14 -11.48 -2.52
CA LYS A 385 8.51 -11.33 -2.06
C LYS A 385 8.77 -12.33 -0.94
N ILE A 386 9.66 -13.27 -1.17
CA ILE A 386 10.04 -14.31 -0.22
C ILE A 386 11.50 -14.10 0.13
N LYS A 387 11.79 -13.79 1.39
CA LYS A 387 13.17 -13.59 1.86
C LYS A 387 13.61 -14.77 2.71
N LEU A 388 14.75 -15.34 2.36
CA LEU A 388 15.38 -16.42 3.11
C LEU A 388 16.54 -15.83 3.89
N PHE A 389 16.40 -15.71 5.20
CA PHE A 389 17.48 -15.29 6.08
C PHE A 389 18.10 -16.48 6.79
N LYS A 390 19.25 -16.23 7.43
CA LYS A 390 19.95 -17.21 8.26
C LYS A 390 19.05 -17.83 9.34
N PHE A 391 18.25 -17.02 10.03
CA PHE A 391 17.48 -17.47 11.21
C PHE A 391 15.98 -17.64 10.98
N HIS A 392 15.45 -17.10 9.88
CA HIS A 392 14.02 -17.11 9.59
C HIS A 392 13.76 -16.95 8.09
N CYS A 393 12.52 -17.23 7.67
CA CYS A 393 12.02 -16.89 6.34
C CYS A 393 10.91 -15.85 6.48
N GLU A 394 10.76 -14.97 5.50
CA GLU A 394 9.73 -13.94 5.46
C GLU A 394 8.94 -14.09 4.16
N PHE A 395 7.61 -14.12 4.26
CA PHE A 395 6.68 -14.15 3.13
C PHE A 395 5.93 -12.83 3.09
N ASN A 396 6.07 -12.12 1.98
CA ASN A 396 5.43 -10.85 1.72
C ASN A 396 4.52 -10.99 0.49
N ILE A 397 3.26 -10.61 0.66
CA ILE A 397 2.29 -10.54 -0.42
C ILE A 397 1.51 -9.24 -0.31
N GLY A 398 1.44 -8.49 -1.40
CA GLY A 398 0.75 -7.21 -1.37
C GLY A 398 0.68 -6.52 -2.71
N ASN A 399 0.06 -5.35 -2.72
CA ASN A 399 0.13 -4.39 -3.82
C ASN A 399 0.78 -3.09 -3.30
N GLU A 400 0.74 -2.03 -4.10
CA GLU A 400 1.32 -0.73 -3.73
C GLU A 400 0.67 -0.09 -2.49
N THR A 401 -0.57 -0.44 -2.17
CA THR A 401 -1.31 0.16 -1.05
C THR A 401 -1.28 -0.69 0.22
N LYS A 402 -1.05 -1.99 0.09
CA LYS A 402 -1.18 -2.92 1.20
C LYS A 402 -0.29 -4.15 1.03
N THR A 403 0.50 -4.44 2.05
CA THR A 403 1.35 -5.62 2.11
C THR A 403 1.08 -6.40 3.40
N PHE A 404 0.98 -7.72 3.28
CA PHE A 404 0.95 -8.65 4.39
C PHE A 404 2.33 -9.30 4.51
N ILE A 405 2.86 -9.33 5.72
CA ILE A 405 4.18 -9.85 6.04
C ILE A 405 4.00 -10.90 7.13
N ASN A 406 4.61 -12.06 6.95
CA ASN A 406 4.68 -13.07 8.01
C ASN A 406 6.03 -13.77 7.99
N LYS A 407 6.52 -14.13 9.18
CA LYS A 407 7.85 -14.70 9.37
C LYS A 407 7.76 -16.10 9.95
N PHE A 408 8.58 -17.00 9.43
CA PHE A 408 8.77 -18.35 9.94
C PHE A 408 10.12 -18.45 10.64
N TRP A 409 10.11 -18.70 11.95
CA TRP A 409 11.32 -18.84 12.76
C TRP A 409 11.62 -20.30 13.04
N TYR A 410 12.83 -20.76 12.70
CA TYR A 410 13.23 -22.15 12.96
C TYR A 410 13.27 -22.44 14.47
N ASN A 411 12.93 -23.67 14.85
CA ASN A 411 12.98 -24.05 16.26
C ASN A 411 14.43 -24.02 16.75
N LYS A 412 14.67 -23.39 17.90
CA LYS A 412 16.01 -23.18 18.48
C LYS A 412 17.01 -22.56 17.50
N TRP A 413 16.56 -21.61 16.68
CA TRP A 413 17.36 -20.90 15.68
C TRP A 413 18.67 -20.30 16.23
N TRP A 414 18.71 -19.97 17.52
CA TRP A 414 19.89 -19.48 18.24
C TRP A 414 21.03 -20.50 18.40
N ASN A 415 20.78 -21.79 18.22
CA ASN A 415 21.81 -22.83 18.41
C ASN A 415 22.82 -22.94 17.26
N GLY A 416 22.63 -22.21 16.16
CA GLY A 416 23.55 -22.23 15.01
C GLY A 416 23.67 -23.58 14.30
N LYS A 417 22.79 -24.55 14.57
CA LYS A 417 22.74 -25.82 13.81
C LYS A 417 22.24 -25.55 12.38
N LYS A 418 22.69 -26.37 11.42
CA LYS A 418 22.41 -26.28 9.96
C LYS A 418 21.03 -25.69 9.68
N TYR A 419 21.03 -24.46 9.17
CA TYR A 419 19.85 -23.78 8.65
C TYR A 419 19.22 -24.64 7.56
N LEU A 420 17.88 -24.69 7.48
CA LEU A 420 17.23 -25.36 6.35
C LEU A 420 17.51 -24.55 5.09
N THR A 421 18.19 -25.16 4.14
CA THR A 421 18.38 -24.64 2.79
C THR A 421 17.21 -25.09 1.93
N TYR A 422 16.42 -24.15 1.41
CA TYR A 422 15.37 -24.48 0.45
C TYR A 422 15.96 -24.63 -0.94
N LYS A 423 15.45 -25.58 -1.73
CA LYS A 423 15.94 -25.89 -3.08
C LYS A 423 14.92 -25.59 -4.17
N LYS A 424 13.65 -25.50 -3.82
CA LYS A 424 12.56 -25.39 -4.78
C LYS A 424 11.44 -24.51 -4.22
N LEU A 425 10.89 -23.65 -5.07
CA LEU A 425 9.67 -22.90 -4.85
C LEU A 425 8.59 -23.44 -5.78
N GLU A 426 7.47 -23.89 -5.24
CA GLU A 426 6.27 -24.21 -6.02
C GLU A 426 5.26 -23.06 -5.93
N VAL A 427 4.70 -22.71 -7.07
CA VAL A 427 3.78 -21.59 -7.27
C VAL A 427 2.53 -22.12 -7.96
N PHE A 428 1.41 -22.14 -7.26
CA PHE A 428 0.14 -22.70 -7.72
C PHE A 428 -1.02 -21.73 -7.49
N GLY A 429 -1.95 -21.58 -8.44
CA GLY A 429 -3.22 -20.92 -8.16
C GLY A 429 -3.96 -20.38 -9.38
N ASP A 430 -5.04 -19.64 -9.10
CA ASP A 430 -5.91 -18.99 -10.07
C ASP A 430 -5.39 -17.57 -10.38
N PHE A 431 -4.18 -17.51 -10.94
CA PHE A 431 -3.53 -16.26 -11.34
C PHE A 431 -2.60 -16.49 -12.53
N ILE A 432 -2.11 -15.39 -13.11
CA ILE A 432 -1.07 -15.37 -14.14
C ILE A 432 0.20 -14.78 -13.54
N ARG A 433 1.35 -15.45 -13.71
CA ARG A 433 2.63 -14.85 -13.35
C ARG A 433 3.02 -13.79 -14.38
N VAL A 434 3.36 -12.60 -13.90
CA VAL A 434 3.57 -11.41 -14.74
C VAL A 434 5.02 -11.29 -15.22
N ASN A 435 5.98 -11.73 -14.41
CA ASN A 435 7.43 -11.59 -14.67
C ASN A 435 8.23 -12.82 -14.20
N ALA A 436 9.52 -12.85 -14.53
CA ALA A 436 10.41 -13.94 -14.09
C ALA A 436 10.50 -13.96 -12.57
N ILE A 437 10.64 -15.16 -12.02
CA ILE A 437 11.10 -15.31 -10.64
C ILE A 437 12.57 -14.90 -10.65
N THR A 438 12.89 -13.88 -9.87
CA THR A 438 14.24 -13.35 -9.74
C THR A 438 14.77 -13.68 -8.35
N GLU A 439 16.03 -14.10 -8.29
CA GLU A 439 16.78 -14.25 -7.06
C GLU A 439 17.83 -13.15 -6.99
N ILE A 440 17.81 -12.40 -5.90
CA ILE A 440 18.80 -11.37 -5.61
C ILE A 440 19.48 -11.77 -4.30
N GLU A 441 20.79 -11.57 -4.23
CA GLU A 441 21.50 -11.67 -2.95
C GLU A 441 20.87 -10.66 -2.00
N ASN A 442 20.27 -11.17 -0.93
CA ASN A 442 19.64 -10.33 0.06
C ASN A 442 20.74 -9.72 0.91
N GLU A 443 20.72 -8.40 1.08
CA GLU A 443 21.62 -7.76 2.03
C GLU A 443 21.45 -8.43 3.40
N LYS A 444 22.55 -8.51 4.15
CA LYS A 444 22.57 -9.04 5.53
C LYS A 444 21.34 -8.53 6.27
N ILE A 445 20.74 -9.40 7.10
CA ILE A 445 19.59 -9.12 7.98
C ILE A 445 19.57 -7.62 8.33
N GLN A 446 18.49 -6.93 7.98
CA GLN A 446 18.29 -5.54 8.37
C GLN A 446 18.27 -5.47 9.89
N ASN A 447 19.46 -5.26 10.41
CA ASN A 447 19.77 -5.16 11.81
C ASN A 447 19.16 -3.87 12.31
N ILE A 448 18.20 -3.96 13.22
CA ILE A 448 17.57 -2.76 13.77
C ILE A 448 18.55 -2.20 14.80
N PRO A 449 19.11 -0.99 14.57
CA PRO A 449 20.09 -0.41 15.46
C PRO A 449 19.43 -0.06 16.81
N LEU A 450 20.24 -0.12 17.87
CA LEU A 450 19.81 0.26 19.22
C LEU A 450 20.29 1.70 19.56
N PRO A 451 19.54 2.46 20.37
CA PRO A 451 18.28 2.10 21.02
C PRO A 451 17.11 2.02 20.03
N HIS A 452 16.17 1.11 20.31
CA HIS A 452 14.96 0.96 19.51
C HIS A 452 13.77 0.71 20.41
N SER A 453 12.66 1.39 20.10
CA SER A 453 11.42 1.33 20.86
C SER A 453 10.27 1.00 19.94
N ASN A 454 9.54 -0.07 20.25
CA ASN A 454 8.36 -0.47 19.52
C ASN A 454 7.10 -0.26 20.35
N ARG A 455 6.07 0.36 19.78
CA ARG A 455 4.77 0.52 20.44
C ARG A 455 3.96 -0.76 20.27
N ILE A 456 3.41 -1.26 21.37
CA ILE A 456 2.51 -2.42 21.33
C ILE A 456 1.11 -1.91 21.06
N PHE A 457 0.62 -2.09 19.83
CA PHE A 457 -0.75 -1.76 19.47
C PHE A 457 -1.70 -2.93 19.79
N ASN A 458 -2.87 -2.62 20.35
CA ASN A 458 -4.06 -3.49 20.41
C ASN A 458 -3.93 -4.85 21.13
N ASN A 459 -2.80 -5.16 21.78
CA ASN A 459 -2.66 -6.42 22.51
C ASN A 459 -3.05 -6.25 23.98
N PHE A 460 -4.16 -6.88 24.36
CA PHE A 460 -4.50 -7.14 25.73
C PHE A 460 -3.39 -7.99 26.34
N MET A 461 -2.41 -7.40 27.02
CA MET A 461 -1.56 -8.22 27.85
C MET A 461 -2.40 -8.71 29.01
N THR A 462 -2.69 -9.99 28.97
CA THR A 462 -3.40 -10.74 29.99
C THR A 462 -2.48 -11.81 30.54
N ASN A 463 -2.94 -12.48 31.60
CA ASN A 463 -2.29 -13.67 32.11
C ASN A 463 -2.04 -14.69 30.98
N GLY A 464 -0.79 -15.10 30.81
CA GLY A 464 -0.34 -16.00 29.75
C GLY A 464 0.24 -15.30 28.53
N SER A 465 0.19 -13.96 28.44
CA SER A 465 0.81 -13.20 27.35
C SER A 465 2.32 -13.36 27.35
N ILE A 466 2.90 -13.28 26.15
CA ILE A 466 4.32 -13.54 25.92
C ILE A 466 4.91 -12.40 25.09
N ALA A 467 5.85 -11.64 25.65
CA ALA A 467 6.70 -10.75 24.88
C ALA A 467 7.91 -11.52 24.34
N THR A 468 8.17 -11.42 23.03
CA THR A 468 9.28 -12.09 22.35
C THR A 468 10.23 -11.04 21.78
N ILE A 469 11.50 -11.17 22.13
CA ILE A 469 12.57 -10.27 21.71
C ILE A 469 13.72 -11.13 21.16
N ARG A 470 14.13 -10.85 19.93
CA ARG A 470 15.18 -11.61 19.23
C ARG A 470 16.37 -10.69 18.97
N VAL A 471 17.49 -10.97 19.63
CA VAL A 471 18.66 -10.07 19.63
C VAL A 471 19.93 -10.84 19.37
N GLN A 472 20.95 -10.16 18.84
CA GLN A 472 22.32 -10.63 18.82
C GLN A 472 23.15 -9.74 19.73
N ILE A 473 23.72 -10.32 20.80
CA ILE A 473 24.58 -9.60 21.73
C ILE A 473 25.96 -9.42 21.09
N ASN A 474 26.53 -8.23 21.15
CA ASN A 474 27.86 -7.98 20.60
C ASN A 474 28.94 -8.76 21.38
N GLU A 475 29.97 -9.23 20.69
CA GLU A 475 31.07 -9.98 21.32
C GLU A 475 31.79 -9.17 22.41
N LYS A 476 31.86 -7.85 22.24
CA LYS A 476 32.47 -6.91 23.19
C LYS A 476 31.45 -6.22 24.11
N ALA A 477 30.22 -6.75 24.23
CA ALA A 477 29.17 -6.11 25.01
C ALA A 477 29.58 -5.87 26.48
N GLN A 478 29.36 -4.66 26.96
CA GLN A 478 29.51 -4.27 28.37
C GLN A 478 28.16 -4.23 29.06
N ASN A 479 27.10 -3.80 28.35
CA ASN A 479 25.74 -3.77 28.86
C ASN A 479 24.70 -4.14 27.79
N PHE A 480 23.54 -4.60 28.24
CA PHE A 480 22.33 -4.73 27.44
C PHE A 480 21.11 -4.47 28.32
N GLN A 481 20.15 -3.67 27.83
CA GLN A 481 18.93 -3.35 28.56
C GLN A 481 17.70 -3.65 27.71
N LEU A 482 16.70 -4.26 28.36
CA LEU A 482 15.37 -4.46 27.82
C LEU A 482 14.35 -3.87 28.79
N LEU A 483 13.44 -3.05 28.26
CA LEU A 483 12.48 -2.29 29.04
C LEU A 483 11.07 -2.54 28.52
N LEU A 484 10.18 -2.92 29.42
CA LEU A 484 8.74 -2.82 29.25
C LEU A 484 8.32 -1.47 29.84
N LEU A 485 7.89 -0.54 28.99
CA LEU A 485 7.63 0.85 29.35
C LEU A 485 6.13 1.17 29.27
N HIS A 486 5.70 2.03 30.18
CA HIS A 486 4.36 2.60 30.23
C HIS A 486 4.40 4.06 29.80
N ASP A 487 3.46 4.44 28.93
CA ASP A 487 3.23 5.76 28.33
C ASP A 487 4.36 6.39 27.53
N SER A 488 5.62 6.04 27.74
CA SER A 488 6.77 6.64 27.06
C SER A 488 7.49 5.65 26.13
N PRO A 489 7.93 6.08 24.92
CA PRO A 489 8.77 5.27 24.06
C PRO A 489 10.17 5.05 24.64
N GLU A 490 10.66 5.92 25.53
CA GLU A 490 11.99 5.82 26.10
C GLU A 490 11.96 5.98 27.62
N PHE A 491 12.88 5.32 28.31
CA PHE A 491 13.01 5.52 29.74
C PHE A 491 13.43 6.95 30.08
N ASN A 492 12.60 7.65 30.84
CA ASN A 492 12.91 8.95 31.41
C ASN A 492 12.55 8.93 32.90
N LEU A 493 13.37 9.55 33.73
CA LEU A 493 13.13 9.60 35.18
C LEU A 493 11.84 10.37 35.55
N ASN A 494 11.43 11.33 34.73
CA ASN A 494 10.30 12.22 35.03
C ASN A 494 9.04 11.91 34.20
N ILE A 495 9.14 11.03 33.18
CA ILE A 495 8.07 10.81 32.20
C ILE A 495 7.86 9.31 31.98
N GLY A 496 6.63 8.85 32.15
CA GLY A 496 6.23 7.45 32.01
C GLY A 496 6.68 6.58 33.19
N ALA A 497 6.68 5.27 32.96
CA ALA A 497 7.16 4.28 33.93
C ALA A 497 7.91 3.13 33.26
N ALA A 498 8.78 2.45 34.00
CA ALA A 498 9.29 1.14 33.60
C ALA A 498 8.54 0.06 34.39
N VAL A 499 7.69 -0.69 33.68
CA VAL A 499 6.97 -1.85 34.20
C VAL A 499 7.95 -2.96 34.55
N LEU A 500 8.95 -3.16 33.70
CA LEU A 500 10.07 -4.08 33.92
C LEU A 500 11.30 -3.56 33.18
N LEU A 501 12.37 -3.31 33.92
CA LEU A 501 13.71 -3.02 33.41
C LEU A 501 14.60 -4.23 33.68
N ILE A 502 15.06 -4.89 32.61
CA ILE A 502 16.08 -5.93 32.63
C ILE A 502 17.40 -5.28 32.23
N ASN A 503 18.35 -5.15 33.16
CA ASN A 503 19.67 -4.58 32.91
C ASN A 503 20.75 -5.64 33.09
N VAL A 504 21.35 -6.09 31.99
CA VAL A 504 22.43 -7.07 31.95
C VAL A 504 23.76 -6.33 31.97
N ASN A 505 24.53 -6.49 33.04
CA ASN A 505 25.87 -5.96 33.19
C ASN A 505 26.88 -7.10 33.09
N TYR A 506 27.63 -7.14 31.98
CA TYR A 506 28.61 -8.19 31.74
C TYR A 506 29.90 -8.01 32.54
N GLY A 507 30.25 -6.78 32.93
CA GLY A 507 31.45 -6.52 33.73
C GLY A 507 31.36 -7.11 35.14
N ASN A 508 30.17 -7.03 35.74
CA ASN A 508 29.91 -7.56 37.08
C ASN A 508 29.25 -8.95 37.06
N ASN A 509 28.98 -9.50 35.87
CA ASN A 509 28.25 -10.75 35.65
C ASN A 509 26.88 -10.78 36.36
N ILE A 510 26.11 -9.69 36.26
CA ILE A 510 24.86 -9.48 36.99
C ILE A 510 23.71 -9.11 36.03
N ILE A 511 22.51 -9.60 36.34
CA ILE A 511 21.24 -9.17 35.75
C ILE A 511 20.44 -8.47 36.86
N ASN A 512 20.10 -7.20 36.66
CA ASN A 512 19.23 -6.45 37.55
C ASN A 512 17.83 -6.36 36.95
N LEU A 513 16.82 -6.72 37.73
CA LEU A 513 15.41 -6.60 37.38
C LEU A 513 14.79 -5.56 38.31
N THR A 514 14.19 -4.52 37.75
CA THR A 514 13.62 -3.40 38.53
C THR A 514 12.34 -2.88 37.87
N SER A 515 11.50 -2.24 38.66
CA SER A 515 10.42 -1.38 38.19
C SER A 515 10.80 0.06 38.53
N PHE A 516 10.31 1.04 37.78
CA PHE A 516 10.56 2.45 38.07
C PHE A 516 9.30 3.28 37.85
N TYR A 517 8.91 4.05 38.86
CA TYR A 517 7.79 4.98 38.80
C TYR A 517 7.87 6.01 39.93
N GLY A 518 7.42 7.24 39.62
CA GLY A 518 7.30 8.29 40.62
C GLY A 518 8.64 8.72 41.20
N ASP A 519 9.67 8.81 40.36
CA ASP A 519 11.06 9.13 40.72
C ASP A 519 11.77 8.05 41.57
N GLU A 520 11.17 6.87 41.76
CA GLU A 520 11.72 5.81 42.62
C GLU A 520 11.83 4.46 41.88
N TYR A 521 12.91 3.72 42.19
CA TYR A 521 13.07 2.33 41.79
C TYR A 521 12.39 1.43 42.81
N HIS A 522 11.58 0.49 42.31
CA HIS A 522 10.84 -0.46 43.13
C HIS A 522 11.26 -1.90 42.82
N ASP A 523 11.16 -2.76 43.85
CA ASP A 523 11.39 -4.20 43.78
C ASP A 523 12.66 -4.55 42.99
N ASN A 524 13.85 -4.21 43.50
CA ASN A 524 15.10 -4.54 42.83
C ASN A 524 15.50 -6.00 43.10
N ALA A 525 15.67 -6.80 42.04
CA ALA A 525 16.21 -8.15 42.11
C ALA A 525 17.52 -8.24 41.33
N THR A 526 18.59 -8.61 42.02
CA THR A 526 19.92 -8.83 41.45
C THR A 526 20.19 -10.33 41.33
N ILE A 527 20.45 -10.80 40.12
CA ILE A 527 20.73 -12.20 39.80
C ILE A 527 22.16 -12.31 39.27
N LYS A 528 22.93 -13.27 39.77
CA LYS A 528 24.26 -13.59 39.22
C LYS A 528 24.11 -14.46 37.97
N GLY A 529 24.93 -14.21 36.95
CA GLY A 529 24.96 -15.02 35.72
C GLY A 529 24.45 -14.29 34.48
N ALA A 530 25.00 -13.11 34.19
CA ALA A 530 24.84 -12.45 32.88
C ALA A 530 25.35 -13.33 31.72
N ASP A 531 26.21 -14.33 31.98
CA ASP A 531 26.70 -15.29 30.98
C ASP A 531 25.59 -16.08 30.26
N ILE A 532 24.37 -16.12 30.82
CA ILE A 532 23.19 -16.68 30.13
C ILE A 532 22.87 -15.88 28.85
N PHE A 533 23.18 -14.58 28.82
CA PHE A 533 23.12 -13.72 27.64
C PHE A 533 24.43 -13.85 26.85
N LEU A 534 24.59 -14.94 26.11
CA LEU A 534 25.83 -15.29 25.43
C LEU A 534 26.31 -14.20 24.46
N LYS A 535 27.46 -13.59 24.74
CA LYS A 535 28.13 -12.62 23.85
C LYS A 535 28.45 -13.23 22.49
N GLY A 536 28.33 -12.43 21.43
CA GLY A 536 28.60 -12.84 20.05
C GLY A 536 27.58 -13.82 19.46
N LYS A 537 26.53 -14.20 20.20
CA LYS A 537 25.52 -15.16 19.76
C LYS A 537 24.13 -14.52 19.67
N PRO A 538 23.30 -14.98 18.72
CA PRO A 538 21.88 -14.69 18.75
C PRO A 538 21.22 -15.36 19.96
N ILE A 539 20.24 -14.68 20.56
CA ILE A 539 19.40 -15.20 21.64
C ILE A 539 17.94 -14.80 21.42
N GLN A 540 17.04 -15.62 21.96
CA GLN A 540 15.63 -15.28 22.13
C GLN A 540 15.35 -15.02 23.61
N ILE A 541 14.79 -13.85 23.90
CA ILE A 541 14.30 -13.47 25.22
C ILE A 541 12.78 -13.57 25.15
N THR A 542 12.20 -14.39 26.02
CA THR A 542 10.77 -14.58 26.13
C THR A 542 10.32 -14.17 27.53
N ILE A 543 9.43 -13.20 27.64
CA ILE A 543 8.87 -12.73 28.91
C ILE A 543 7.42 -13.19 28.98
N LYS A 544 7.15 -14.19 29.80
CA LYS A 544 5.80 -14.71 30.05
C LYS A 544 5.17 -14.00 31.24
N MET A 545 4.03 -13.39 31.02
CA MET A 545 3.24 -12.65 32.00
C MET A 545 2.32 -13.63 32.73
N GLN A 546 2.37 -13.68 34.06
CA GLN A 546 1.58 -14.63 34.85
C GLN A 546 0.94 -13.99 36.08
N ASN A 547 -0.25 -14.46 36.42
CA ASN A 547 -0.92 -14.17 37.69
C ASN A 547 -0.61 -15.28 38.69
N GLY A 548 -0.17 -14.91 39.89
CA GLY A 548 -0.06 -15.77 41.06
C GLY A 548 -1.09 -15.41 42.11
N ILE A 549 -1.41 -16.34 43.00
CA ILE A 549 -2.27 -16.11 44.16
C ILE A 549 -1.45 -16.41 45.41
N LYS A 550 -1.31 -15.44 46.31
CA LYS A 550 -0.68 -15.65 47.62
C LYS A 550 -1.56 -15.00 48.69
N SER A 551 -2.00 -15.81 49.66
CA SER A 551 -2.87 -15.36 50.76
C SER A 551 -4.17 -14.69 50.27
N GLY A 552 -4.78 -15.24 49.22
CA GLY A 552 -6.01 -14.69 48.63
C GLY A 552 -5.84 -13.41 47.80
N LYS A 553 -4.62 -12.83 47.74
CA LYS A 553 -4.33 -11.68 46.89
C LYS A 553 -3.67 -12.16 45.60
N SER A 554 -4.22 -11.73 44.46
CA SER A 554 -3.56 -11.87 43.17
C SER A 554 -2.33 -10.97 43.12
N PHE A 555 -1.27 -11.46 42.50
CA PHE A 555 -0.11 -10.66 42.15
C PHE A 555 0.36 -11.04 40.75
N GLU A 556 0.97 -10.09 40.06
CA GLU A 556 1.47 -10.30 38.72
C GLU A 556 2.99 -10.50 38.78
N PHE A 557 3.51 -11.41 37.96
CA PHE A 557 4.94 -11.63 37.84
C PHE A 557 5.32 -11.99 36.40
N PHE A 558 6.58 -11.73 36.08
CA PHE A 558 7.19 -11.96 34.79
C PHE A 558 8.14 -13.13 34.90
N LYS A 559 7.90 -14.19 34.13
CA LYS A 559 8.87 -15.27 33.94
C LYS A 559 9.71 -14.98 32.71
N ILE A 560 11.01 -14.87 32.90
CA ILE A 560 11.96 -14.55 31.83
C ILE A 560 12.67 -15.85 31.42
N TYR A 561 12.60 -16.15 30.13
CA TYR A 561 13.28 -17.28 29.51
C TYR A 561 14.30 -16.75 28.52
N ILE A 562 15.49 -17.35 28.54
CA ILE A 562 16.52 -17.13 27.52
C ILE A 562 16.70 -18.44 26.79
N ASN A 563 16.48 -18.46 25.48
CA ASN A 563 16.63 -19.65 24.66
C ASN A 563 15.81 -20.85 25.19
N ASP A 564 14.54 -20.59 25.53
CA ASP A 564 13.57 -21.51 26.15
C ASP A 564 13.92 -22.03 27.56
N LYS A 565 15.04 -21.59 28.14
CA LYS A 565 15.41 -21.94 29.52
C LYS A 565 14.93 -20.85 30.46
N GLU A 566 14.15 -21.21 31.48
CA GLU A 566 13.76 -20.27 32.54
C GLU A 566 15.02 -19.71 33.21
N CYS A 567 15.19 -18.40 33.13
CA CYS A 567 16.34 -17.68 33.69
C CYS A 567 15.99 -17.16 35.08
N CYS A 568 14.86 -16.48 35.21
CA CYS A 568 14.43 -15.84 36.44
C CYS A 568 12.94 -15.48 36.42
N SER A 569 12.41 -15.17 37.60
CA SER A 569 11.07 -14.65 37.79
C SER A 569 11.14 -13.31 38.52
N TYR A 570 10.32 -12.35 38.11
CA TYR A 570 10.26 -11.01 38.67
C TYR A 570 8.84 -10.66 39.08
N LYS A 571 8.62 -10.33 40.35
CA LYS A 571 7.34 -9.79 40.80
C LYS A 571 7.37 -8.28 40.58
N GLY A 572 6.65 -7.81 39.57
CA GLY A 572 6.57 -6.38 39.29
C GLY A 572 5.63 -5.66 40.25
N VAL A 573 5.86 -4.36 40.43
CA VAL A 573 4.91 -3.46 41.08
C VAL A 573 3.78 -3.12 40.13
N PHE A 574 4.12 -2.93 38.86
CA PHE A 574 3.20 -2.57 37.80
C PHE A 574 2.52 -3.81 37.21
N PRO A 575 1.25 -3.67 36.85
CA PRO A 575 0.59 -4.72 36.14
C PRO A 575 1.11 -4.78 34.71
N PHE A 576 1.27 -5.97 34.15
CA PHE A 576 1.83 -6.11 32.81
C PHE A 576 0.96 -5.44 31.75
N TRP A 577 -0.36 -5.29 31.97
CA TRP A 577 -1.27 -4.61 31.04
C TRP A 577 -0.91 -3.14 30.79
N SER A 578 -0.14 -2.52 31.68
CA SER A 578 0.33 -1.13 31.56
C SER A 578 1.51 -0.96 30.60
N THR A 579 2.06 -2.04 30.03
CA THR A 579 3.15 -1.92 29.05
C THR A 579 2.61 -1.44 27.70
N ASN A 580 2.97 -0.25 27.26
CA ASN A 580 2.58 0.26 25.93
C ASN A 580 3.75 0.23 24.94
N TRP A 581 4.97 0.06 25.44
CA TRP A 581 6.20 0.12 24.67
C TRP A 581 7.19 -0.96 25.11
N ILE A 582 7.95 -1.49 24.15
CA ILE A 582 9.12 -2.32 24.42
C ILE A 582 10.34 -1.60 23.86
N GLN A 583 11.31 -1.31 24.72
CA GLN A 583 12.57 -0.70 24.32
C GLN A 583 13.74 -1.65 24.56
N ALA A 584 14.60 -1.80 23.57
CA ALA A 584 15.91 -2.42 23.72
C ALA A 584 17.01 -1.36 23.54
N LYS A 585 18.07 -1.43 24.35
CA LYS A 585 19.25 -0.57 24.23
C LYS A 585 20.52 -1.25 24.74
N GLY A 586 21.69 -0.66 24.45
CA GLY A 586 23.00 -1.20 24.83
C GLY A 586 23.70 -1.92 23.67
N ASP A 587 24.67 -2.78 24.01
CA ASP A 587 25.61 -3.39 23.07
C ASP A 587 25.04 -4.65 22.39
N ALA A 588 23.96 -4.47 21.65
CA ALA A 588 23.30 -5.53 20.91
C ALA A 588 22.67 -4.98 19.63
N VAL A 589 22.15 -5.90 18.83
CA VAL A 589 21.41 -5.59 17.62
C VAL A 589 20.10 -6.39 17.64
N LEU A 590 18.99 -5.74 17.31
CA LEU A 590 17.71 -6.43 17.17
C LEU A 590 17.65 -7.14 15.81
N LEU A 591 17.23 -8.41 15.84
CA LEU A 591 17.01 -9.22 14.65
C LEU A 591 15.57 -9.10 14.13
N GLU A 592 14.67 -8.55 14.97
CA GLU A 592 13.27 -8.30 14.68
C GLU A 592 12.72 -7.26 15.68
N GLU A 593 11.70 -6.52 15.27
CA GLU A 593 10.94 -5.68 16.19
C GLU A 593 10.31 -6.53 17.32
N PRO A 594 10.46 -6.14 18.59
CA PRO A 594 9.83 -6.83 19.70
C PRO A 594 8.30 -6.91 19.53
N PHE A 595 7.69 -8.05 19.85
CA PHE A 595 6.23 -8.20 19.75
C PHE A 595 5.66 -8.98 20.94
N ILE A 596 4.34 -8.87 21.12
CA ILE A 596 3.59 -9.59 22.14
C ILE A 596 2.58 -10.51 21.48
N THR A 597 2.52 -11.76 21.94
CA THR A 597 1.44 -12.69 21.65
C THR A 597 0.63 -12.91 22.92
N SER A 598 -0.63 -12.51 22.90
CA SER A 598 -1.57 -12.81 23.97
C SER A 598 -2.27 -14.14 23.68
N PRO A 599 -2.55 -14.97 24.70
CA PRO A 599 -3.41 -16.13 24.50
C PRO A 599 -4.75 -15.64 23.94
N LYS A 600 -5.34 -16.40 23.01
CA LYS A 600 -6.77 -16.21 22.70
C LYS A 600 -7.48 -16.46 24.01
N LEU A 601 -7.95 -15.40 24.66
CA LEU A 601 -8.79 -15.59 25.82
C LEU A 601 -10.04 -16.27 25.28
N GLU A 602 -10.24 -17.52 25.67
CA GLU A 602 -11.58 -18.09 25.78
C GLU A 602 -12.27 -17.31 26.91
N LEU A 603 -12.57 -16.03 26.66
CA LEU A 603 -13.50 -15.30 27.49
C LEU A 603 -14.77 -16.15 27.46
N LYS A 604 -15.30 -16.46 28.64
CA LYS A 604 -16.68 -16.94 28.73
C LYS A 604 -17.51 -16.00 27.85
N GLU A 605 -18.40 -16.54 27.00
CA GLU A 605 -19.14 -15.75 25.98
C GLU A 605 -19.76 -14.45 26.54
N THR A 606 -19.96 -14.38 27.86
CA THR A 606 -20.51 -13.27 28.65
C THR A 606 -19.56 -12.12 29.00
N GLU A 607 -18.23 -12.20 28.78
CA GLU A 607 -17.29 -11.14 29.19
C GLU A 607 -16.48 -10.58 28.02
N LYS A 608 -17.16 -9.95 27.06
CA LYS A 608 -16.51 -9.24 25.96
C LYS A 608 -15.90 -7.93 26.47
N ILE A 609 -14.69 -7.60 26.03
CA ILE A 609 -13.99 -6.36 26.37
C ILE A 609 -13.55 -5.68 25.08
N TYR A 610 -13.95 -4.43 24.91
CA TYR A 610 -13.53 -3.55 23.82
C TYR A 610 -12.74 -2.39 24.44
N LYS A 611 -11.53 -2.14 23.94
CA LYS A 611 -10.66 -1.04 24.37
C LYS A 611 -10.39 -0.16 23.16
N TYR A 612 -10.51 1.16 23.33
CA TYR A 612 -10.28 2.14 22.28
C TYR A 612 -9.40 3.26 22.82
N GLU A 613 -8.21 3.43 22.25
CA GLU A 613 -7.32 4.54 22.55
C GLU A 613 -7.71 5.76 21.70
N LEU A 614 -7.70 6.94 22.30
CA LEU A 614 -8.02 8.17 21.59
C LEU A 614 -6.79 8.69 20.83
N ASP A 615 -6.94 8.96 19.53
CA ASP A 615 -5.89 9.55 18.71
C ASP A 615 -5.51 10.98 19.14
N GLN A 616 -6.42 11.67 19.82
CA GLN A 616 -6.22 13.01 20.36
C GLN A 616 -6.88 13.10 21.73
N LEU A 617 -6.19 13.75 22.66
CA LEU A 617 -6.78 14.12 23.94
C LEU A 617 -7.99 15.02 23.71
N PRO A 618 -9.07 14.82 24.47
CA PRO A 618 -10.31 15.51 24.23
C PRO A 618 -10.31 16.91 24.88
N PHE A 619 -10.95 17.88 24.23
CA PHE A 619 -11.05 19.27 24.71
C PHE A 619 -12.51 19.72 24.81
N ILE A 620 -12.75 20.90 25.40
CA ILE A 620 -14.10 21.45 25.54
C ILE A 620 -14.79 21.56 24.16
N GLY A 621 -15.96 20.92 24.03
CA GLY A 621 -16.70 20.79 22.77
C GLY A 621 -16.46 19.48 22.02
N SER A 622 -15.53 18.63 22.47
CA SER A 622 -15.35 17.27 21.97
C SER A 622 -16.55 16.39 22.34
N THR A 623 -16.78 15.33 21.58
CA THR A 623 -17.84 14.35 21.85
C THR A 623 -17.34 12.95 21.57
N PHE A 624 -17.50 12.04 22.53
CA PHE A 624 -17.35 10.61 22.31
C PHE A 624 -18.66 10.02 21.83
N CYS A 625 -18.58 9.14 20.85
CA CYS A 625 -19.72 8.33 20.47
C CYS A 625 -19.36 6.85 20.44
N LEU A 626 -20.26 6.06 20.98
CA LEU A 626 -20.24 4.62 20.99
C LEU A 626 -21.55 4.10 20.40
N GLU A 627 -21.44 3.11 19.53
CA GLU A 627 -22.53 2.26 19.07
C GLU A 627 -22.30 0.84 19.58
N GLY A 628 -23.36 0.10 19.85
CA GLY A 628 -23.29 -1.33 20.16
C GLY A 628 -24.67 -1.96 20.10
N THR A 629 -24.73 -3.28 20.15
CA THR A 629 -25.97 -4.04 20.15
C THR A 629 -26.04 -4.82 21.44
N LEU A 630 -27.13 -4.65 22.20
CA LEU A 630 -27.35 -5.52 23.35
C LEU A 630 -27.82 -6.90 22.87
N PRO A 631 -27.33 -8.00 23.45
CA PRO A 631 -27.85 -9.32 23.14
C PRO A 631 -29.33 -9.43 23.52
N LYS A 632 -30.02 -10.45 23.02
CA LYS A 632 -31.41 -10.68 23.41
C LYS A 632 -31.47 -11.20 24.84
N SER A 633 -32.53 -10.83 25.58
CA SER A 633 -32.75 -11.34 26.93
C SER A 633 -32.84 -12.87 27.00
N THR A 634 -33.26 -13.52 25.91
CA THR A 634 -33.28 -14.97 25.79
C THR A 634 -31.89 -15.60 25.70
N ASP A 635 -30.90 -14.84 25.22
CA ASP A 635 -29.58 -15.33 24.87
C ASP A 635 -28.59 -15.17 26.05
N VAL A 636 -28.96 -14.39 27.06
CA VAL A 636 -28.17 -14.19 28.28
C VAL A 636 -28.86 -14.87 29.46
N LYS A 637 -28.21 -15.91 30.01
CA LYS A 637 -28.65 -16.50 31.27
C LYS A 637 -28.22 -15.61 32.44
N GLY A 638 -29.19 -14.97 33.10
CA GLY A 638 -28.99 -14.17 34.30
C GLY A 638 -28.92 -12.67 34.04
N ILE A 639 -28.24 -11.95 34.93
CA ILE A 639 -28.25 -10.49 34.93
C ILE A 639 -27.41 -9.92 33.79
N GLU A 640 -28.04 -9.19 32.87
CA GLU A 640 -27.34 -8.43 31.84
C GLU A 640 -26.63 -7.22 32.46
N LYS A 641 -25.30 -7.20 32.33
CA LYS A 641 -24.48 -6.05 32.72
C LYS A 641 -23.48 -5.74 31.63
N PHE A 642 -23.39 -4.46 31.28
CA PHE A 642 -22.24 -3.95 30.58
C PHE A 642 -21.83 -2.61 31.19
N GLU A 643 -20.59 -2.21 30.98
CA GLU A 643 -20.05 -0.97 31.49
C GLU A 643 -19.26 -0.22 30.42
N ILE A 644 -19.27 1.11 30.54
CA ILE A 644 -18.46 2.02 29.73
C ILE A 644 -17.60 2.83 30.71
N SER A 645 -16.28 2.80 30.51
CA SER A 645 -15.31 3.53 31.33
C SER A 645 -14.49 4.47 30.45
N LEU A 646 -14.37 5.73 30.86
CA LEU A 646 -13.42 6.71 30.34
C LEU A 646 -12.22 6.77 31.29
N MET A 647 -11.05 6.40 30.79
CA MET A 647 -9.87 6.15 31.61
C MET A 647 -8.67 7.00 31.19
N HIS A 648 -7.76 7.24 32.14
CA HIS A 648 -6.48 7.92 31.99
C HIS A 648 -5.34 7.00 32.44
N GLU A 649 -4.24 6.96 31.67
CA GLU A 649 -3.03 6.14 31.93
C GLU A 649 -3.31 4.65 32.16
N SER A 650 -4.50 4.17 31.82
CA SER A 650 -4.86 2.78 32.02
C SER A 650 -5.84 2.29 31.00
N ASN A 651 -5.57 1.07 30.53
CA ASN A 651 -6.44 0.31 29.68
C ASN A 651 -7.14 -0.82 30.47
N ASP A 652 -7.03 -0.89 31.80
CA ASP A 652 -7.77 -1.83 32.63
C ASP A 652 -8.11 -1.26 34.03
N GLU A 653 -9.10 -1.83 34.69
CA GLU A 653 -9.46 -1.37 36.02
C GLU A 653 -8.46 -1.86 37.06
N SER A 654 -7.89 -0.90 37.80
CA SER A 654 -7.01 -1.19 38.90
C SER A 654 -7.26 -0.21 40.03
N GLU A 655 -7.29 -0.75 41.25
CA GLU A 655 -7.33 0.09 42.46
C GLU A 655 -6.02 0.85 42.67
N ARG A 656 -4.95 0.44 41.98
CA ARG A 656 -3.58 0.93 42.17
C ARG A 656 -3.02 1.71 40.98
N PHE A 657 -3.65 1.67 39.81
CA PHE A 657 -3.07 2.26 38.60
C PHE A 657 -4.16 2.84 37.70
N GLY A 658 -3.86 4.01 37.12
CA GLY A 658 -4.77 4.76 36.26
C GLY A 658 -5.92 5.45 36.98
N ASP A 659 -6.56 6.38 36.28
CA ASP A 659 -7.75 7.08 36.75
C ASP A 659 -8.97 6.67 35.93
N THR A 660 -10.12 6.53 36.58
CA THR A 660 -11.43 6.35 35.95
C THR A 660 -12.23 7.63 36.08
N LEU A 661 -12.26 8.44 35.03
CA LEU A 661 -12.91 9.75 35.03
C LEU A 661 -14.44 9.65 34.96
N LEU A 662 -14.93 8.64 34.26
CA LEU A 662 -16.36 8.34 34.14
C LEU A 662 -16.52 6.85 33.98
N LYS A 663 -17.28 6.23 34.88
CA LYS A 663 -17.70 4.84 34.79
C LYS A 663 -19.22 4.74 34.82
N MET A 664 -19.80 4.17 33.77
CA MET A 664 -21.22 3.93 33.62
C MET A 664 -21.47 2.43 33.65
N LYS A 665 -22.16 1.93 34.68
CA LYS A 665 -22.57 0.52 34.81
C LYS A 665 -24.05 0.40 34.51
N PHE A 666 -24.38 -0.36 33.48
CA PHE A 666 -25.74 -0.67 33.08
C PHE A 666 -26.13 -2.02 33.66
N HIS A 667 -27.36 -2.09 34.15
CA HIS A 667 -27.96 -3.30 34.65
C HIS A 667 -29.35 -3.43 34.05
N PHE A 668 -29.61 -4.58 33.45
CA PHE A 668 -30.93 -4.96 32.96
C PHE A 668 -31.37 -6.18 33.73
N SER A 669 -32.56 -6.06 34.30
CA SER A 669 -33.22 -7.16 35.00
C SER A 669 -34.25 -7.78 34.08
N THR A 670 -34.24 -9.10 34.00
CA THR A 670 -35.25 -9.91 33.31
C THR A 670 -36.36 -10.39 34.26
N GLU A 671 -36.16 -10.24 35.58
CA GLU A 671 -37.00 -10.84 36.63
C GLU A 671 -37.45 -9.76 37.64
N HIS A 672 -38.45 -8.95 37.29
CA HIS A 672 -39.13 -7.97 38.17
C HIS A 672 -38.28 -6.92 38.93
N GLU A 673 -36.95 -7.00 38.96
CA GLU A 673 -36.09 -5.95 39.54
C GLU A 673 -36.01 -4.75 38.59
N GLU A 674 -35.79 -3.56 39.16
CA GLU A 674 -35.66 -2.34 38.37
C GLU A 674 -34.33 -2.30 37.61
N SER A 675 -34.39 -2.09 36.30
CA SER A 675 -33.20 -1.79 35.48
C SER A 675 -32.60 -0.44 35.85
N TRP A 676 -31.29 -0.36 36.06
CA TRP A 676 -30.62 0.87 36.52
C TRP A 676 -29.32 1.18 35.79
N LEU A 677 -28.93 2.45 35.85
CA LEU A 677 -27.62 2.96 35.45
C LEU A 677 -26.93 3.55 36.69
N LYS A 678 -25.72 3.09 36.98
CA LYS A 678 -24.85 3.69 38.01
C LYS A 678 -23.70 4.44 37.36
N ILE A 679 -23.50 5.69 37.79
CA ILE A 679 -22.38 6.52 37.32
C ILE A 679 -21.45 6.82 38.49
N SER A 680 -20.15 6.63 38.30
CA SER A 680 -19.12 6.91 39.29
C SER A 680 -17.80 7.30 38.62
N SER A 681 -16.83 7.65 39.44
CA SER A 681 -15.44 7.93 39.05
C SER A 681 -14.51 7.55 40.21
N GLN A 682 -13.26 7.26 39.88
CA GLN A 682 -12.25 6.84 40.83
C GLN A 682 -10.89 7.32 40.33
N LEU A 683 -10.31 8.30 41.01
CA LEU A 683 -8.94 8.74 40.74
C LEU A 683 -7.97 7.92 41.60
N PHE A 684 -6.80 7.59 41.05
CA PHE A 684 -5.73 6.91 41.75
C PHE A 684 -5.31 7.71 42.99
N THR A 685 -5.15 7.01 44.12
CA THR A 685 -4.95 7.52 45.50
C THR A 685 -6.17 8.16 46.18
N GLU A 686 -7.27 8.35 45.46
CA GLU A 686 -8.49 8.95 46.02
C GLU A 686 -9.57 7.89 46.29
N LYS A 687 -10.49 8.21 47.22
CA LYS A 687 -11.67 7.38 47.43
C LYS A 687 -12.57 7.47 46.21
N LYS A 688 -13.10 6.32 45.78
CA LYS A 688 -14.15 6.25 44.76
C LYS A 688 -15.30 7.18 45.12
N THR A 689 -15.77 7.95 44.14
CA THR A 689 -16.91 8.85 44.34
C THR A 689 -18.19 8.07 44.65
N ASN A 690 -19.11 8.72 45.38
CA ASN A 690 -20.42 8.14 45.64
C ASN A 690 -21.13 7.81 44.31
N GLU A 691 -21.54 6.55 44.16
CA GLU A 691 -22.25 6.09 42.96
C GLU A 691 -23.60 6.81 42.85
N LYS A 692 -23.86 7.46 41.72
CA LYS A 692 -25.17 8.05 41.40
C LYS A 692 -26.00 7.03 40.62
N LYS A 693 -27.16 6.65 41.17
CA LYS A 693 -28.10 5.71 40.52
C LYS A 693 -29.16 6.50 39.73
N TYR A 694 -29.41 6.07 38.50
CA TYR A 694 -30.42 6.57 37.58
C TYR A 694 -31.28 5.41 37.08
N ALA A 695 -32.51 5.69 36.63
CA ALA A 695 -33.27 4.73 35.83
C ALA A 695 -32.51 4.40 34.55
N ASN A 696 -32.54 3.14 34.10
CA ASN A 696 -31.84 2.74 32.88
C ASN A 696 -32.48 3.38 31.63
N PRO A 697 -31.78 4.26 30.91
CA PRO A 697 -32.35 5.01 29.79
C PRO A 697 -32.54 4.17 28.51
N ILE A 698 -32.02 2.93 28.47
CA ILE A 698 -32.03 2.07 27.29
C ILE A 698 -33.32 1.24 27.22
N GLY A 699 -33.94 0.96 28.38
CA GLY A 699 -35.27 0.35 28.49
C GLY A 699 -35.32 -1.16 28.23
N LEU A 700 -34.86 -1.63 27.06
CA LEU A 700 -34.99 -3.02 26.60
C LEU A 700 -33.66 -3.60 26.09
N SER A 701 -33.47 -4.90 26.27
CA SER A 701 -32.39 -5.66 25.60
C SER A 701 -32.72 -5.88 24.11
N SER A 702 -31.79 -6.41 23.31
CA SER A 702 -31.91 -6.56 21.84
C SER A 702 -31.92 -5.26 21.02
N VAL A 703 -31.67 -4.10 21.63
CA VAL A 703 -31.70 -2.80 20.94
C VAL A 703 -30.30 -2.35 20.58
N GLU A 704 -30.16 -1.75 19.40
CA GLU A 704 -28.94 -1.00 19.06
C GLU A 704 -28.87 0.27 19.92
N LEU A 705 -27.81 0.35 20.68
CA LEU A 705 -27.51 1.46 21.57
C LEU A 705 -26.60 2.46 20.86
N THR A 706 -26.87 3.75 21.07
CA THR A 706 -25.92 4.83 20.82
C THR A 706 -25.73 5.63 22.10
N VAL A 707 -24.48 5.76 22.56
CA VAL A 707 -24.11 6.60 23.71
C VAL A 707 -23.26 7.77 23.21
N ARG A 708 -23.72 8.99 23.45
CA ARG A 708 -23.00 10.23 23.13
C ARG A 708 -22.58 10.92 24.42
N ILE A 709 -21.29 11.18 24.59
CA ILE A 709 -20.73 11.85 25.76
C ILE A 709 -20.04 13.13 25.28
N ALA A 710 -20.70 14.27 25.42
CA ALA A 710 -20.14 15.56 25.06
C ALA A 710 -19.40 16.19 26.24
N ILE A 711 -18.26 16.82 25.96
CA ILE A 711 -17.41 17.48 26.93
C ILE A 711 -17.80 18.96 26.97
N GLU A 712 -18.54 19.33 28.00
CA GLU A 712 -18.94 20.71 28.25
C GLU A 712 -17.88 21.42 29.12
N LYS A 713 -18.12 22.68 29.49
CA LYS A 713 -17.16 23.45 30.29
C LYS A 713 -16.89 22.87 31.69
N SER A 714 -17.85 22.18 32.31
CA SER A 714 -17.74 21.70 33.70
C SER A 714 -18.31 20.30 33.97
N TYR A 715 -18.85 19.61 32.96
CA TYR A 715 -19.46 18.29 33.12
C TYR A 715 -19.48 17.49 31.81
N PHE A 716 -19.53 16.17 31.94
CA PHE A 716 -19.88 15.27 30.84
C PHE A 716 -21.38 15.29 30.62
N LYS A 717 -21.80 15.57 29.38
CA LYS A 717 -23.18 15.55 28.93
C LYS A 717 -23.46 14.25 28.20
N ILE A 718 -24.17 13.34 28.86
CA ILE A 718 -24.37 11.97 28.40
C ILE A 718 -25.79 11.81 27.83
N ARG A 719 -25.89 11.35 26.58
CA ARG A 719 -27.14 11.10 25.85
C ARG A 719 -27.19 9.67 25.32
N PHE A 720 -28.39 9.12 25.27
CA PHE A 720 -28.67 7.76 24.80
C PHE A 720 -29.67 7.80 23.64
N ASN A 721 -29.43 7.02 22.58
CA ASN A 721 -30.35 6.80 21.45
C ASN A 721 -31.02 8.08 20.89
N GLU A 722 -30.25 9.16 20.76
CA GLU A 722 -30.73 10.48 20.31
C GLU A 722 -31.85 11.11 21.14
N GLY A 723 -32.07 10.60 22.37
CA GLY A 723 -33.05 11.12 23.31
C GLY A 723 -32.84 12.60 23.62
N LYS A 724 -33.95 13.32 23.85
CA LYS A 724 -33.93 14.74 24.24
C LYS A 724 -33.37 14.92 25.66
N THR A 725 -33.52 13.93 26.53
CA THR A 725 -33.00 13.92 27.89
C THR A 725 -31.52 13.57 27.92
N PHE A 726 -30.81 14.10 28.91
CA PHE A 726 -29.39 13.85 29.10
C PHE A 726 -29.01 13.86 30.57
N ILE A 727 -27.95 13.13 30.92
CA ILE A 727 -27.37 13.12 32.25
C ILE A 727 -26.19 14.08 32.29
N LYS A 728 -26.14 14.93 33.33
CA LYS A 728 -24.99 15.78 33.62
C LYS A 728 -24.14 15.11 34.70
N TYR A 729 -22.87 14.83 34.41
CA TYR A 729 -21.91 14.32 35.39
C TYR A 729 -20.71 15.26 35.50
N ASN A 730 -20.61 15.98 36.63
CA ASN A 730 -19.54 16.96 36.85
C ASN A 730 -18.16 16.29 36.80
N TYR A 731 -17.18 17.03 36.29
CA TYR A 731 -15.80 16.57 36.25
C TYR A 731 -15.25 16.37 37.66
N VAL A 732 -14.59 15.22 37.86
CA VAL A 732 -13.70 15.00 39.01
C VAL A 732 -12.25 15.31 38.68
N ALA A 733 -11.92 15.26 37.40
CA ALA A 733 -10.62 15.56 36.84
C ALA A 733 -10.83 16.18 35.44
N PRO A 734 -9.85 16.92 34.90
CA PRO A 734 -9.98 17.52 33.58
C PRO A 734 -10.33 16.49 32.50
N PRO A 735 -11.29 16.79 31.61
CA PRO A 735 -11.76 15.83 30.61
C PRO A 735 -10.66 15.42 29.63
N TRP A 736 -9.66 16.27 29.40
CA TRP A 736 -8.52 15.98 28.52
C TRP A 736 -7.67 14.80 28.98
N MET A 737 -7.80 14.35 30.23
CA MET A 737 -7.09 13.16 30.71
C MET A 737 -7.63 11.87 30.09
N VAL A 738 -8.85 11.85 29.56
CA VAL A 738 -9.35 10.62 28.93
C VAL A 738 -8.46 10.31 27.73
N ASN A 739 -7.78 9.16 27.77
CA ASN A 739 -7.00 8.61 26.66
C ASN A 739 -7.50 7.22 26.25
N TRP A 740 -8.28 6.55 27.09
CA TRP A 740 -8.91 5.26 26.80
C TRP A 740 -10.43 5.28 27.01
N ILE A 741 -11.14 4.60 26.13
CA ILE A 741 -12.55 4.22 26.29
C ILE A 741 -12.61 2.70 26.37
N ILE A 742 -13.19 2.18 27.43
CA ILE A 742 -13.34 0.74 27.64
C ILE A 742 -14.81 0.39 27.75
N VAL A 743 -15.19 -0.70 27.09
CA VAL A 743 -16.54 -1.25 27.12
C VAL A 743 -16.44 -2.71 27.50
N LYS A 744 -17.07 -3.11 28.60
CA LYS A 744 -17.02 -4.50 29.10
C LYS A 744 -18.42 -5.07 29.31
N GLY A 745 -18.57 -6.38 29.15
CA GLY A 745 -19.77 -7.14 29.50
C GLY A 745 -20.64 -7.50 28.30
N ASN A 746 -21.95 -7.62 28.53
CA ASN A 746 -22.92 -8.15 27.57
C ASN A 746 -23.29 -7.10 26.51
N ILE A 747 -22.38 -6.85 25.57
CA ILE A 747 -22.60 -5.95 24.43
C ILE A 747 -21.80 -6.41 23.22
N ASP A 748 -22.44 -6.36 22.07
CA ASP A 748 -21.93 -6.82 20.77
C ASP A 748 -21.72 -5.66 19.82
N ASN A 749 -20.92 -5.91 18.77
CA ASN A 749 -20.72 -4.98 17.66
C ASN A 749 -20.36 -3.55 18.10
N VAL A 750 -19.55 -3.44 19.16
CA VAL A 750 -19.17 -2.14 19.70
C VAL A 750 -18.32 -1.39 18.68
N LYS A 751 -18.75 -0.19 18.30
CA LYS A 751 -18.03 0.73 17.41
C LYS A 751 -17.83 2.06 18.14
N ILE A 752 -16.63 2.61 18.05
CA ILE A 752 -16.24 3.83 18.76
C ILE A 752 -15.57 4.78 17.76
N GLY A 753 -15.79 6.09 17.95
CA GLY A 753 -15.14 7.10 17.12
C GLY A 753 -15.62 7.06 15.66
N ASN A 754 -14.68 6.99 14.72
CA ASN A 754 -14.98 7.00 13.28
C ASN A 754 -15.74 5.74 12.81
N ASP A 755 -15.68 4.64 13.56
CA ASP A 755 -16.42 3.42 13.22
C ASP A 755 -17.91 3.54 13.56
N ALA A 756 -18.29 4.46 14.45
CA ALA A 756 -19.68 4.71 14.85
C ALA A 756 -20.38 5.61 13.81
N LYS A 757 -20.94 5.00 12.76
CA LYS A 757 -21.48 5.70 11.57
C LYS A 757 -22.64 6.65 11.87
N ARG A 758 -23.52 6.32 12.83
CA ARG A 758 -24.63 7.18 13.30
C ARG A 758 -24.14 8.45 14.01
N CYS A 759 -22.83 8.57 14.19
CA CYS A 759 -22.21 9.70 14.86
C CYS A 759 -21.26 10.52 13.98
N LEU A 760 -21.04 10.13 12.71
CA LEU A 760 -20.13 10.83 11.80
C LEU A 760 -20.47 12.32 11.58
N GLN A 761 -21.75 12.70 11.72
CA GLN A 761 -22.18 14.11 11.60
C GLN A 761 -21.63 15.04 12.68
N TYR A 762 -20.99 14.51 13.72
CA TYR A 762 -20.53 15.28 14.89
C TYR A 762 -19.02 15.20 15.14
N ILE A 763 -18.24 14.60 14.22
CA ILE A 763 -16.82 14.33 14.45
C ILE A 763 -15.93 15.45 13.91
N SER A 764 -15.05 15.91 14.81
CA SER A 764 -13.95 16.86 14.64
C SER A 764 -14.34 18.35 14.60
N LYS A 765 -14.42 18.96 15.79
CA LYS A 765 -14.00 20.35 15.89
C LYS A 765 -12.48 20.37 15.75
N GLN A 766 -11.95 21.34 14.99
CA GLN A 766 -10.52 21.60 15.02
C GLN A 766 -10.11 21.98 16.45
N LEU A 767 -8.86 21.65 16.83
CA LEU A 767 -8.29 22.14 18.08
C LEU A 767 -8.43 23.67 18.14
N PRO A 768 -8.73 24.25 19.31
CA PRO A 768 -8.75 25.69 19.46
C PRO A 768 -7.44 26.33 18.96
N PRO A 769 -7.43 27.54 18.36
CA PRO A 769 -6.24 28.12 17.75
C PRO A 769 -5.02 28.29 18.67
N HIS A 770 -5.26 28.37 19.99
CA HIS A 770 -4.23 28.46 21.02
C HIS A 770 -3.58 27.11 21.36
N LEU A 771 -4.14 26.00 20.89
CA LEU A 771 -3.69 24.64 21.18
C LEU A 771 -3.25 23.94 19.89
N THR A 772 -2.02 23.44 19.87
CA THR A 772 -1.44 22.75 18.72
C THR A 772 -0.97 21.37 19.14
N LYS A 773 -1.49 20.33 18.49
CA LYS A 773 -0.96 18.97 18.60
C LYS A 773 0.36 18.86 17.84
N ILE A 774 1.36 18.25 18.46
CA ILE A 774 2.66 17.96 17.88
C ILE A 774 2.72 16.48 17.56
N GLU A 775 2.95 16.13 16.30
CA GLU A 775 3.11 14.75 15.87
C GLU A 775 4.60 14.45 15.71
N ASN A 776 5.15 13.63 16.60
CA ASN A 776 6.51 13.06 16.55
C ASN A 776 7.56 14.01 15.96
N LEU A 777 7.92 15.04 16.73
CA LEU A 777 9.00 15.95 16.35
C LEU A 777 10.27 15.14 16.08
N LYS A 778 11.02 15.49 15.03
CA LYS A 778 12.30 14.86 14.67
C LYS A 778 13.44 15.84 14.86
N GLU A 779 14.65 15.31 14.98
CA GLU A 779 15.87 16.11 14.97
C GLU A 779 15.92 17.01 13.71
N GLY A 780 16.28 18.28 13.92
CA GLY A 780 16.29 19.33 12.90
C GLY A 780 14.95 20.04 12.68
N GLN A 781 13.84 19.49 13.16
CA GLN A 781 12.55 20.20 13.13
C GLN A 781 12.44 21.21 14.26
N TYR A 782 11.62 22.23 14.06
CA TYR A 782 11.38 23.25 15.09
C TYR A 782 9.91 23.61 15.24
N ILE A 783 9.55 24.02 16.45
CA ILE A 783 8.26 24.60 16.76
C ILE A 783 8.43 26.13 16.72
N SER A 784 7.67 26.79 15.84
CA SER A 784 7.64 28.25 15.75
C SER A 784 6.37 28.77 16.40
N VAL A 785 6.53 29.62 17.42
CA VAL A 785 5.44 30.33 18.08
C VAL A 785 5.51 31.78 17.65
N LYS A 786 4.51 32.24 16.88
CA LYS A 786 4.43 33.63 16.40
C LYS A 786 3.07 34.25 16.67
N GLY A 787 3.05 35.44 17.25
CA GLY A 787 1.80 36.17 17.48
C GLY A 787 2.05 37.65 17.76
N LYS A 788 0.98 38.45 17.61
CA LYS A 788 1.00 39.90 17.86
C LYS A 788 0.56 40.21 19.28
N VAL A 789 1.35 40.95 20.04
CA VAL A 789 1.04 41.36 21.42
C VAL A 789 -0.15 42.33 21.41
N THR A 790 -1.16 42.05 22.23
CA THR A 790 -2.39 42.85 22.32
C THR A 790 -2.51 43.65 23.63
N LYS A 791 -1.79 43.25 24.68
CA LYS A 791 -1.75 43.91 25.99
C LYS A 791 -0.39 43.70 26.66
N LEU A 792 0.02 44.64 27.53
CA LEU A 792 1.35 44.62 28.17
C LEU A 792 1.34 44.15 29.64
N ASN A 793 0.21 44.12 30.34
CA ASN A 793 0.21 43.80 31.79
C ASN A 793 -0.15 42.34 32.11
N GLU A 794 -0.21 41.48 31.09
CA GLU A 794 -0.53 40.06 31.23
C GLU A 794 0.64 39.23 30.71
N ASN A 795 0.97 38.14 31.41
CA ASN A 795 2.06 37.26 30.98
C ASN A 795 1.62 36.45 29.76
N ILE A 796 2.54 36.25 28.82
CA ILE A 796 2.37 35.28 27.74
C ILE A 796 3.00 33.97 28.21
N LEU A 797 2.24 32.87 28.17
CA LEU A 797 2.72 31.55 28.54
C LEU A 797 2.67 30.64 27.32
N ILE A 798 3.81 30.02 27.01
CA ILE A 798 3.92 28.94 26.03
C ILE A 798 4.19 27.67 26.82
N ASN A 799 3.17 26.83 26.94
CA ASN A 799 3.23 25.58 27.68
C ASN A 799 3.38 24.42 26.71
N PHE A 800 4.39 23.59 26.93
CA PHE A 800 4.60 22.33 26.25
C PHE A 800 4.14 21.21 27.19
N TYR A 801 3.17 20.42 26.75
CA TYR A 801 2.56 19.37 27.55
C TYR A 801 2.92 17.97 27.03
N TYR A 802 3.00 17.05 27.98
CA TYR A 802 3.03 15.60 27.76
C TYR A 802 1.80 14.97 28.41
N GLY A 803 1.04 14.16 27.66
CA GLY A 803 -0.15 13.47 28.18
C GLY A 803 -1.27 14.42 28.65
N ALA A 804 -1.19 15.72 28.31
CA ALA A 804 -2.09 16.74 28.80
C ALA A 804 -2.39 17.82 27.75
N LEU A 805 -3.52 18.51 27.92
CA LEU A 805 -3.87 19.73 27.15
C LEU A 805 -3.83 21.01 27.99
N GLY A 806 -3.55 20.87 29.28
CA GLY A 806 -3.61 21.96 30.24
C GLY A 806 -2.94 21.57 31.55
N TRP A 807 -2.65 22.56 32.39
CA TRP A 807 -2.13 22.30 33.73
C TRP A 807 -3.23 21.75 34.65
N ASP A 808 -2.90 20.67 35.37
CA ASP A 808 -3.63 20.15 36.51
C ASP A 808 -2.62 19.80 37.60
N GLU A 809 -2.90 20.18 38.84
CA GLU A 809 -1.94 20.06 39.93
C GLU A 809 -1.51 18.61 40.22
N LYS A 810 -2.41 17.66 40.01
CA LYS A 810 -2.19 16.25 40.36
C LYS A 810 -1.69 15.43 39.19
N ARG A 811 -2.02 15.81 37.96
CA ARG A 811 -1.87 14.96 36.77
C ARG A 811 -1.30 15.65 35.53
N GLY A 812 -1.30 16.99 35.49
CA GLY A 812 -0.66 17.72 34.39
C GLY A 812 0.85 17.58 34.45
N THR A 813 1.49 17.47 33.28
CA THR A 813 2.95 17.60 33.16
C THR A 813 3.26 18.69 32.15
N ILE A 814 3.89 19.77 32.61
CA ILE A 814 4.46 20.81 31.75
C ILE A 814 5.93 20.49 31.59
N VAL A 815 6.28 19.92 30.44
CA VAL A 815 7.66 19.55 30.16
C VAL A 815 8.54 20.77 29.96
N LEU A 816 7.98 21.85 29.40
CA LEU A 816 8.61 23.16 29.27
C LEU A 816 7.53 24.26 29.32
N GLN A 817 7.80 25.33 30.04
CA GLN A 817 7.00 26.55 30.08
C GLN A 817 7.93 27.71 29.77
N ALA A 818 7.67 28.45 28.70
CA ALA A 818 8.25 29.77 28.50
C ALA A 818 7.24 30.82 28.99
N LYS A 819 7.61 31.56 30.03
CA LYS A 819 6.83 32.68 30.54
C LYS A 819 7.51 33.98 30.11
N ILE A 820 6.82 34.74 29.29
CA ILE A 820 7.28 36.03 28.77
C ILE A 820 6.54 37.13 29.53
N THR A 821 7.31 38.05 30.11
CA THR A 821 6.82 39.28 30.72
C THR A 821 7.32 40.48 29.91
N ASN A 822 6.94 41.71 30.29
CA ASN A 822 7.46 42.91 29.65
C ASN A 822 8.98 43.09 29.73
N GLN A 823 9.66 42.39 30.63
CA GLN A 823 11.09 42.62 30.91
C GLN A 823 11.95 41.39 30.73
N ASN A 824 11.37 40.19 30.82
CA ASN A 824 12.15 38.95 30.82
C ASN A 824 11.38 37.77 30.22
N ILE A 825 12.15 36.76 29.84
CA ILE A 825 11.67 35.41 29.53
C ILE A 825 12.23 34.49 30.61
N SER A 826 11.37 33.71 31.24
CA SER A 826 11.76 32.65 32.18
C SER A 826 11.33 31.29 31.67
N PHE A 827 12.21 30.30 31.80
CA PHE A 827 11.92 28.92 31.44
C PHE A 827 11.74 28.05 32.68
N CYS A 828 10.61 27.36 32.74
CA CYS A 828 10.28 26.50 33.86
C CYS A 828 9.82 25.13 33.37
N LYS A 829 9.96 24.12 34.22
CA LYS A 829 9.38 22.80 34.03
C LYS A 829 8.56 22.47 35.26
N LYS A 830 7.40 21.83 35.05
CA LYS A 830 6.51 21.44 36.13
C LYS A 830 6.14 19.98 35.99
N PHE A 831 6.65 19.17 36.90
CA PHE A 831 6.36 17.75 37.00
C PHE A 831 5.63 17.53 38.32
N LYS A 832 4.32 17.29 38.25
CA LYS A 832 3.46 17.19 39.45
C LYS A 832 3.61 18.45 40.34
N GLU A 833 3.73 18.30 41.65
CA GLU A 833 3.89 19.41 42.59
C GLU A 833 5.26 20.12 42.51
N LYS A 834 6.24 19.57 41.78
CA LYS A 834 7.59 20.13 41.69
C LYS A 834 7.69 21.14 40.54
N TYR A 835 8.08 22.37 40.87
CA TYR A 835 8.31 23.44 39.90
C TYR A 835 9.79 23.82 39.89
N PHE A 836 10.43 23.70 38.73
CA PHE A 836 11.84 24.06 38.56
C PHE A 836 11.95 25.14 37.48
N CYS A 837 12.37 26.34 37.86
CA CYS A 837 12.66 27.42 36.92
C CYS A 837 14.16 27.61 36.80
N ASN A 838 14.69 27.34 35.61
CA ASN A 838 16.09 27.54 35.29
C ASN A 838 16.16 28.53 34.12
N GLY A 839 16.93 29.60 34.28
CA GLY A 839 17.11 30.60 33.23
C GLY A 839 16.02 31.68 33.22
N VAL A 840 16.35 32.84 33.79
CA VAL A 840 15.69 34.11 33.50
C VAL A 840 16.61 34.89 32.58
N LYS A 841 16.12 35.31 31.42
CA LYS A 841 16.86 36.13 30.46
C LYS A 841 16.13 37.47 30.29
N PRO A 842 16.82 38.61 30.44
CA PRO A 842 16.21 39.90 30.15
C PRO A 842 15.90 40.00 28.65
N LEU A 843 14.78 40.60 28.31
CA LEU A 843 14.48 40.98 26.93
C LEU A 843 15.38 42.13 26.52
N LYS A 844 15.89 42.12 25.28
CA LYS A 844 16.70 43.22 24.74
C LYS A 844 15.91 44.52 24.67
N THR A 845 14.64 44.42 24.32
CA THR A 845 13.68 45.52 24.26
C THR A 845 12.45 45.15 25.07
N LYS A 846 11.84 46.13 25.75
CA LYS A 846 10.56 45.91 26.43
C LYS A 846 9.50 45.56 25.38
N LEU A 847 8.56 44.69 25.75
CA LEU A 847 7.43 44.38 24.88
C LEU A 847 6.58 45.62 24.61
N GLU A 848 6.11 45.79 23.38
CA GLU A 848 5.19 46.84 22.97
C GLU A 848 3.89 46.26 22.38
N ILE A 849 2.77 46.98 22.54
CA ILE A 849 1.51 46.57 21.90
C ILE A 849 1.70 46.59 20.39
N GLY A 850 1.35 45.48 19.74
CA GLY A 850 1.50 45.30 18.31
C GLY A 850 2.83 44.70 17.88
N GLN A 851 3.79 44.52 18.78
CA GLN A 851 5.02 43.79 18.51
C GLN A 851 4.70 42.33 18.16
N ILE A 852 5.39 41.79 17.15
CA ILE A 852 5.33 40.38 16.80
C ILE A 852 6.39 39.65 17.62
N ILE A 853 5.95 38.71 18.45
CA ILE A 853 6.86 37.77 19.12
C ILE A 853 7.12 36.62 18.15
N ASN A 854 8.39 36.24 18.01
CA ASN A 854 8.81 35.05 17.26
C ASN A 854 9.75 34.21 18.12
N MET A 855 9.24 33.10 18.65
CA MET A 855 10.05 32.09 19.34
C MET A 855 10.17 30.84 18.50
N VAL A 856 11.38 30.28 18.48
CA VAL A 856 11.69 29.03 17.79
C VAL A 856 12.28 28.04 18.78
N PHE A 857 11.71 26.85 18.85
CA PHE A 857 12.17 25.75 19.69
C PHE A 857 12.69 24.66 18.75
N LEU A 858 14.00 24.66 18.50
CA LEU A 858 14.67 23.74 17.58
C LEU A 858 15.00 22.43 18.29
N ALA A 859 14.50 21.32 17.77
CA ALA A 859 14.82 20.00 18.28
C ALA A 859 16.19 19.55 17.78
N THR A 860 17.11 19.36 18.72
CA THR A 860 18.41 18.72 18.48
C THR A 860 18.38 17.28 19.00
N LYS A 861 19.48 16.53 18.84
CA LYS A 861 19.58 15.12 19.24
C LYS A 861 19.10 14.83 20.67
N THR A 862 19.36 15.72 21.63
CA THR A 862 18.98 15.52 23.05
C THR A 862 18.31 16.74 23.70
N ASN A 863 18.35 17.91 23.06
CA ASN A 863 18.00 19.19 23.67
C ASN A 863 17.07 20.01 22.76
N PHE A 864 16.42 21.01 23.35
CA PHE A 864 15.86 22.14 22.61
C PHE A 864 16.80 23.33 22.67
N GLU A 865 17.14 23.86 21.51
CA GLU A 865 17.70 25.20 21.41
C GLU A 865 16.53 26.18 21.23
N ILE A 866 16.46 27.18 22.09
CA ILE A 866 15.36 28.14 22.12
C ILE A 866 15.87 29.49 21.65
N TYR A 867 15.29 29.97 20.56
CA TYR A 867 15.61 31.23 19.94
C TYR A 867 14.48 32.24 20.14
N TYR A 868 14.85 33.48 20.42
CA TYR A 868 13.96 34.64 20.44
C TYR A 868 14.64 35.75 19.63
N ASP A 869 13.93 36.30 18.63
CA ASP A 869 14.47 37.27 17.67
C ASP A 869 15.82 36.83 17.07
N ASP A 870 15.86 35.58 16.60
CA ASP A 870 17.01 34.92 15.94
C ASP A 870 18.26 34.79 16.82
N GLN A 871 18.11 34.90 18.14
CA GLN A 871 19.19 34.68 19.11
C GLN A 871 18.87 33.50 20.01
N GLU A 872 19.82 32.59 20.15
CA GLU A 872 19.73 31.52 21.14
C GLU A 872 19.74 32.14 22.55
N ILE A 873 18.64 31.96 23.28
CA ILE A 873 18.49 32.50 24.63
C ILE A 873 18.56 31.41 25.69
N TYR A 874 18.34 30.15 25.33
CA TYR A 874 18.33 29.05 26.28
C TYR A 874 18.47 27.69 25.59
N GLN A 875 19.14 26.76 26.27
CA GLN A 875 19.20 25.35 25.88
C GLN A 875 18.52 24.51 26.97
N PHE A 876 17.59 23.66 26.58
CA PHE A 876 16.80 22.86 27.51
C PHE A 876 16.95 21.37 27.23
N GLU A 877 17.47 20.62 28.21
CA GLU A 877 17.63 19.17 28.11
C GLU A 877 16.28 18.48 28.35
N LEU A 878 15.61 18.11 27.25
CA LEU A 878 14.39 17.34 27.27
C LEU A 878 14.26 16.55 25.97
N PRO A 879 13.89 15.26 26.04
CA PRO A 879 13.56 14.53 24.83
C PRO A 879 12.41 15.20 24.07
N PHE A 880 12.64 15.52 22.81
CA PHE A 880 11.62 16.20 21.98
C PHE A 880 10.36 15.36 21.75
N TRP A 881 10.44 14.03 21.87
CA TRP A 881 9.27 13.15 21.82
C TRP A 881 8.29 13.39 22.98
N ALA A 882 8.72 14.03 24.07
CA ALA A 882 7.88 14.35 25.21
C ALA A 882 6.95 15.55 24.96
N ILE A 883 7.05 16.23 23.83
CA ILE A 883 6.15 17.32 23.49
C ILE A 883 5.03 16.77 22.61
N GLN A 884 3.82 16.67 23.17
CA GLN A 884 2.63 16.23 22.44
C GLN A 884 1.70 17.39 22.10
N TYR A 885 1.68 18.43 22.94
CA TYR A 885 0.84 19.61 22.75
C TYR A 885 1.57 20.89 23.12
N VAL A 886 1.25 21.96 22.40
CA VAL A 886 1.68 23.33 22.70
C VAL A 886 0.45 24.18 22.92
N GLU A 887 0.36 24.82 24.08
CA GLU A 887 -0.68 25.76 24.43
C GLU A 887 -0.06 27.16 24.60
N VAL A 888 -0.62 28.13 23.89
CA VAL A 888 -0.23 29.54 24.02
C VAL A 888 -1.35 30.31 24.68
N THR A 889 -1.11 30.80 25.90
CA THR A 889 -2.07 31.62 26.64
C THR A 889 -1.50 33.02 26.90
N GLY A 890 -2.40 33.98 27.12
CA GLY A 890 -2.06 35.39 27.29
C GLY A 890 -2.43 36.25 26.08
N PRO A 891 -1.99 37.51 26.05
CA PRO A 891 -2.48 38.52 25.10
C PRO A 891 -1.82 38.43 23.72
N LEU A 892 -1.79 37.25 23.08
CA LEU A 892 -1.30 37.06 21.71
C LEU A 892 -2.46 36.84 20.73
N ALA A 893 -2.51 37.66 19.68
CA ALA A 893 -3.39 37.45 18.53
C ALA A 893 -2.65 36.73 17.39
N ASN A 894 -3.39 35.95 16.59
CA ASN A 894 -2.87 35.36 15.35
C ASN A 894 -2.37 36.47 14.41
N ILE A 895 -1.32 36.15 13.65
CA ILE A 895 -0.85 36.97 12.54
C ILE A 895 -1.72 36.65 11.31
N GLU A 896 -2.08 37.67 10.54
CA GLU A 896 -2.88 37.52 9.32
C GLU A 896 -2.22 36.51 8.35
N GLY A 897 -2.99 35.55 7.84
CA GLY A 897 -2.49 34.46 7.00
C GLY A 897 -1.99 33.20 7.74
N ARG A 898 -2.14 33.13 9.08
CA ARG A 898 -1.89 31.90 9.86
C ARG A 898 -3.14 31.44 10.62
N ASP A 899 -3.43 30.15 10.53
CA ASP A 899 -4.54 29.54 11.23
C ASP A 899 -4.24 29.33 12.74
N ARG A 900 -2.95 29.26 13.12
CA ARG A 900 -2.50 28.96 14.50
C ARG A 900 -1.31 29.81 14.93
N ILE A 901 -1.18 29.98 16.25
CA ILE A 901 -0.06 30.69 16.89
C ILE A 901 1.22 29.84 16.87
N ALA A 902 1.09 28.51 16.97
CA ALA A 902 2.21 27.56 16.95
C ALA A 902 2.14 26.64 15.72
N GLU A 903 3.28 26.42 15.07
CA GLU A 903 3.42 25.58 13.87
C GLU A 903 4.72 24.76 13.94
N ILE A 904 4.69 23.54 13.39
CA ILE A 904 5.90 22.73 13.17
C ILE A 904 6.47 23.07 11.79
N ARG A 905 7.78 23.25 11.72
CA ARG A 905 8.50 23.48 10.47
C ARG A 905 9.71 22.56 10.36
N LYS A 906 10.14 22.35 9.12
CA LYS A 906 11.38 21.65 8.78
C LYS A 906 12.46 22.68 8.50
#